data_AF-A0ABD2QMN1-F1
#
_entry.id   AF-A0ABD2QMN1-F1
#
_cell.length_a   1.000
_cell.length_b   1.000
_cell.length_c   1.000
_cell.angle_alpha   90.00
_cell.angle_beta   90.00
_cell.angle_gamma   90.00
#
_symmetry.space_group_name_H-M   'P 1'
#
loop_
_entity.id
_entity.type
_entity.pdbx_description
1 polymer ?
#
loop_
_entity_poly.entity_id
_entity_poly.type
_entity_poly.pdbx_seq_one_letter_code
_entity_poly.pdbx_strand_id
1 'polypeptide(L)'
;MKIIHLEGQLSDSKRKNEELEDKVHFLNGKQIDLTKSLSESEKEHAKLLEKVQDLEKRLGSQVLENEAKTSSGNKLIVAYEGLVRDIWSIVDSNAAVTDFTCSASSTSLLNQILEFKTKYLVMADKVSALETLLESKESEINSLKAVNERLAKSLTEVSKNELIKEVGQRELEILKKHDVAHVELIENLEIELMEAREKISILETKIAKDFENHLKTKHCHDRSPKDLLIRSLSRLLSTPENNCPPTDSIILDRVRWLLADYDEKARVHIFMEKQIAELELQLDSYKCQNNKFDYRSEKYHDEVTGLRDRCRNLQLEINVLESAKNNYVRESERYFDFLLQLGEKLRLDANISTQTNVLELQKMLLLKMDQYMLNDELNENSISDRIAGLSRRVSRLQDQLASKEVQLDLWRVKCAKLEAKLEATEAGEGEIEKKLKKAEKQAKNAKRVEEECSKLKDELLQLRSQMYDNSNAMVSLHSANEKVGELMSTVAELERQRDRQAGKLAELTALADMRTKEGDEIRGRGENAVASLAEELRSTRRAMEQLRKSEREVQFLLDFRSLVARSLGLDVSTIAMPNYEIVRRIERLISTQQPLSNTTFSRQRMRDRTHFHLSPDRSKLVRMVSQPTDCFAHHTGSQFEQTTASHQSRRERILNKRESEAPGDRQKSSSRSRSRSSSRGFVDNRKY
;
A
#
# COMPACT_ATOMS: atom_id res chain seq x y z
N MET A 1 -46.29 -2.32 -15.67
CA MET A 1 -45.05 -1.58 -15.36
C MET A 1 -44.91 -1.36 -13.86
N LYS A 2 -45.27 -0.19 -13.28
CA LYS A 2 -44.90 0.14 -11.88
C LYS A 2 -45.44 -0.83 -10.81
N ILE A 3 -46.67 -1.35 -10.98
CA ILE A 3 -47.23 -2.38 -10.09
C ILE A 3 -46.40 -3.68 -10.15
N ILE A 4 -46.11 -4.19 -11.34
CA ILE A 4 -45.30 -5.41 -11.57
C ILE A 4 -43.89 -5.28 -10.94
N HIS A 5 -43.29 -4.09 -10.98
CA HIS A 5 -41.99 -3.85 -10.35
C HIS A 5 -42.08 -3.90 -8.81
N LEU A 6 -43.13 -3.32 -8.22
CA LEU A 6 -43.39 -3.38 -6.78
C LEU A 6 -43.77 -4.80 -6.32
N GLU A 7 -44.49 -5.57 -7.15
CA GLU A 7 -44.79 -6.99 -6.89
C GLU A 7 -43.52 -7.86 -6.93
N GLY A 8 -42.59 -7.58 -7.85
CA GLY A 8 -41.26 -8.19 -7.88
C GLY A 8 -40.47 -7.89 -6.60
N GLN A 9 -40.31 -6.62 -6.24
CA GLN A 9 -39.63 -6.19 -5.01
C GLN A 9 -40.26 -6.81 -3.74
N LEU A 10 -41.60 -6.92 -3.68
CA LEU A 10 -42.29 -7.57 -2.58
C LEU A 10 -42.03 -9.09 -2.54
N SER A 11 -41.93 -9.74 -3.70
CA SER A 11 -41.59 -11.16 -3.81
C SER A 11 -40.15 -11.43 -3.36
N ASP A 12 -39.20 -10.61 -3.79
CA ASP A 12 -37.79 -10.74 -3.41
C ASP A 12 -37.58 -10.44 -1.92
N SER A 13 -38.31 -9.45 -1.38
CA SER A 13 -38.30 -9.16 0.06
C SER A 13 -38.89 -10.30 0.89
N LYS A 14 -39.94 -10.99 0.42
CA LYS A 14 -40.48 -12.18 1.09
C LYS A 14 -39.48 -13.32 1.09
N ARG A 15 -38.87 -13.60 -0.07
CA ARG A 15 -37.84 -14.64 -0.21
C ARG A 15 -36.63 -14.38 0.70
N LYS A 16 -36.12 -13.13 0.75
CA LYS A 16 -35.06 -12.75 1.70
C LYS A 16 -35.48 -12.92 3.15
N ASN A 17 -36.76 -12.74 3.49
CA ASN A 17 -37.28 -12.95 4.84
C ASN A 17 -37.37 -14.44 5.21
N GLU A 18 -37.85 -15.30 4.30
CA GLU A 18 -37.84 -16.77 4.46
C GLU A 18 -36.39 -17.29 4.64
N GLU A 19 -35.44 -16.82 3.81
CA GLU A 19 -34.02 -17.18 3.94
C GLU A 19 -33.37 -16.71 5.27
N LEU A 20 -33.89 -15.64 5.87
CA LEU A 20 -33.48 -15.18 7.21
C LEU A 20 -34.11 -16.01 8.33
N GLU A 21 -35.39 -16.36 8.22
CA GLU A 21 -36.09 -17.23 9.17
C GLU A 21 -35.44 -18.62 9.23
N ASP A 22 -35.11 -19.23 8.09
CA ASP A 22 -34.35 -20.49 8.01
C ASP A 22 -32.98 -20.38 8.70
N LYS A 23 -32.28 -19.25 8.49
CA LYS A 23 -30.98 -18.97 9.16
C LYS A 23 -31.14 -18.86 10.68
N VAL A 24 -32.18 -18.21 11.16
CA VAL A 24 -32.49 -18.09 12.59
C VAL A 24 -32.83 -19.45 13.18
N HIS A 25 -33.61 -20.28 12.49
CA HIS A 25 -33.90 -21.66 12.91
C HIS A 25 -32.63 -22.52 12.97
N PHE A 26 -31.75 -22.43 11.97
CA PHE A 26 -30.47 -23.13 11.97
C PHE A 26 -29.54 -22.69 13.12
N LEU A 27 -29.43 -21.39 13.37
CA LEU A 27 -28.62 -20.84 14.46
C LEU A 27 -29.16 -21.24 15.84
N ASN A 28 -30.49 -21.21 16.03
CA ASN A 28 -31.14 -21.70 17.25
C ASN A 28 -30.89 -23.20 17.47
N GLY A 29 -30.97 -24.03 16.43
CA GLY A 29 -30.62 -25.45 16.50
C GLY A 29 -29.17 -25.66 16.97
N LYS A 30 -28.23 -24.94 16.35
CA LYS A 30 -26.81 -24.99 16.72
C LYS A 30 -26.55 -24.51 18.15
N GLN A 31 -27.30 -23.51 18.63
CA GLN A 31 -27.22 -23.03 20.02
C GLN A 31 -27.76 -24.07 21.03
N ILE A 32 -28.83 -24.78 20.69
CA ILE A 32 -29.37 -25.90 21.48
C ILE A 32 -28.36 -27.05 21.58
N ASP A 33 -27.65 -27.39 20.50
CA ASP A 33 -26.66 -28.47 20.54
C ASP A 33 -25.37 -28.07 21.28
N LEU A 34 -24.92 -26.81 21.15
CA LEU A 34 -23.83 -26.26 21.96
C LEU A 34 -24.15 -26.26 23.46
N THR A 35 -25.38 -25.88 23.84
CA THR A 35 -25.81 -25.88 25.25
C THR A 35 -25.96 -27.29 25.83
N LYS A 36 -26.40 -28.28 25.04
CA LYS A 36 -26.36 -29.70 25.48
C LYS A 36 -24.93 -30.14 25.76
N SER A 37 -24.02 -29.92 24.81
CA SER A 37 -22.61 -30.31 24.90
C SER A 37 -21.90 -29.65 26.10
N LEU A 38 -22.21 -28.38 26.38
CA LEU A 38 -21.74 -27.69 27.57
C LEU A 38 -22.21 -28.39 28.86
N SER A 39 -23.50 -28.72 28.98
CA SER A 39 -24.03 -29.41 30.17
C SER A 39 -23.49 -30.83 30.35
N GLU A 40 -23.08 -31.50 29.26
CA GLU A 40 -22.42 -32.81 29.31
C GLU A 40 -20.99 -32.66 29.83
N SER A 41 -20.24 -31.67 29.35
CA SER A 41 -18.90 -31.34 29.85
C SER A 41 -18.92 -30.94 31.34
N GLU A 42 -19.90 -30.13 31.78
CA GLU A 42 -20.09 -29.77 33.19
C GLU A 42 -20.35 -31.00 34.08
N LYS A 43 -21.14 -31.97 33.60
CA LYS A 43 -21.38 -33.25 34.30
C LYS A 43 -20.13 -34.12 34.38
N GLU A 44 -19.29 -34.13 33.35
CA GLU A 44 -18.00 -34.84 33.42
C GLU A 44 -17.03 -34.16 34.38
N HIS A 45 -16.94 -32.83 34.37
CA HIS A 45 -16.13 -32.07 35.30
C HIS A 45 -16.55 -32.31 36.77
N ALA A 46 -17.85 -32.40 37.05
CA ALA A 46 -18.37 -32.74 38.38
C ALA A 46 -17.93 -34.15 38.84
N LYS A 47 -18.02 -35.16 37.96
CA LYS A 47 -17.55 -36.53 38.24
C LYS A 47 -16.04 -36.60 38.48
N LEU A 48 -15.25 -35.79 37.76
CA LEU A 48 -13.82 -35.70 37.95
C LEU A 48 -13.45 -35.09 39.31
N LEU A 49 -14.17 -34.03 39.75
CA LEU A 49 -14.01 -33.44 41.08
C LEU A 49 -14.30 -34.44 42.22
N GLU A 50 -15.40 -35.19 42.11
CA GLU A 50 -15.74 -36.25 43.07
C GLU A 50 -14.65 -37.32 43.15
N LYS A 51 -14.11 -37.73 41.99
CA LYS A 51 -13.01 -38.70 41.91
C LYS A 51 -11.70 -38.17 42.48
N VAL A 52 -11.43 -36.86 42.38
CA VAL A 52 -10.27 -36.22 43.03
C VAL A 52 -10.42 -36.26 44.56
N GLN A 53 -11.59 -35.88 45.10
CA GLN A 53 -11.84 -35.93 46.55
C GLN A 53 -11.70 -37.34 47.13
N ASP A 54 -12.13 -38.37 46.41
CA ASP A 54 -11.97 -39.76 46.87
C ASP A 54 -10.51 -40.25 46.79
N LEU A 55 -9.70 -39.75 45.85
CA LEU A 55 -8.26 -40.01 45.84
C LEU A 55 -7.55 -39.28 46.99
N GLU A 56 -7.94 -38.05 47.30
CA GLU A 56 -7.42 -37.29 48.45
C GLU A 56 -7.72 -37.99 49.77
N LYS A 57 -8.95 -38.48 49.99
CA LYS A 57 -9.32 -39.28 51.17
C LYS A 57 -8.50 -40.57 51.26
N ARG A 58 -8.32 -41.29 50.15
CA ARG A 58 -7.51 -42.52 50.11
C ARG A 58 -6.04 -42.25 50.44
N LEU A 59 -5.49 -41.13 49.94
CA LEU A 59 -4.12 -40.72 50.23
C LEU A 59 -3.96 -40.37 51.71
N GLY A 60 -4.89 -39.62 52.31
CA GLY A 60 -4.89 -39.31 53.74
C GLY A 60 -4.89 -40.56 54.62
N SER A 61 -5.72 -41.55 54.30
CA SER A 61 -5.73 -42.84 55.01
C SER A 61 -4.40 -43.59 54.90
N GLN A 62 -3.74 -43.58 53.73
CA GLN A 62 -2.43 -44.23 53.55
C GLN A 62 -1.30 -43.52 54.31
N VAL A 63 -1.35 -42.19 54.43
CA VAL A 63 -0.39 -41.41 55.23
C VAL A 63 -0.51 -41.81 56.71
N LEU A 64 -1.74 -41.82 57.26
CA LEU A 64 -1.98 -42.22 58.65
C LEU A 64 -1.56 -43.68 58.92
N GLU A 65 -1.78 -44.60 57.97
CA GLU A 65 -1.34 -45.99 58.09
C GLU A 65 0.20 -46.11 58.11
N ASN A 66 0.91 -45.29 57.33
CA ASN A 66 2.37 -45.25 57.32
C ASN A 66 2.95 -44.60 58.60
N GLU A 67 2.31 -43.57 59.15
CA GLU A 67 2.67 -42.99 60.46
C GLU A 67 2.50 -44.01 61.59
N ALA A 68 1.44 -44.83 61.56
CA ALA A 68 1.27 -45.93 62.51
C ALA A 68 2.37 -47.01 62.38
N LYS A 69 2.76 -47.35 61.14
CA LYS A 69 3.85 -48.33 60.86
C LYS A 69 5.23 -47.81 61.32
N THR A 70 5.55 -46.55 61.05
CA THR A 70 6.82 -45.94 61.50
C THR A 70 6.88 -45.81 63.03
N SER A 71 5.77 -45.45 63.69
CA SER A 71 5.64 -45.49 65.15
C SER A 71 5.87 -46.89 65.73
N SER A 72 5.39 -47.94 65.07
CA SER A 72 5.66 -49.34 65.44
C SER A 72 7.14 -49.73 65.25
N GLY A 73 7.75 -49.31 64.12
CA GLY A 73 9.18 -49.51 63.86
C GLY A 73 10.08 -48.87 64.91
N ASN A 74 9.77 -47.64 65.32
CA ASN A 74 10.53 -46.93 66.36
C ASN A 74 10.46 -47.64 67.72
N LYS A 75 9.31 -48.25 68.08
CA LYS A 75 9.20 -49.07 69.31
C LYS A 75 10.08 -50.31 69.26
N LEU A 76 10.19 -50.94 68.09
CA LEU A 76 11.10 -52.08 67.86
C LEU A 76 12.58 -51.68 67.94
N ILE A 77 12.95 -50.52 67.41
CA ILE A 77 14.32 -49.97 67.51
C ILE A 77 14.69 -49.75 68.99
N VAL A 78 13.84 -49.07 69.76
CA VAL A 78 14.08 -48.83 71.20
C VAL A 78 14.19 -50.14 72.00
N ALA A 79 13.41 -51.16 71.66
CA ALA A 79 13.53 -52.48 72.28
C ALA A 79 14.86 -53.17 71.92
N TYR A 80 15.33 -53.03 70.68
CA TYR A 80 16.61 -53.58 70.22
C TYR A 80 17.81 -52.86 70.88
N GLU A 81 17.75 -51.53 70.99
CA GLU A 81 18.74 -50.73 71.74
C GLU A 81 18.78 -51.09 73.22
N GLY A 82 17.64 -51.41 73.84
CA GLY A 82 17.56 -51.95 75.19
C GLY A 82 18.29 -53.30 75.31
N LEU A 83 17.98 -54.25 74.43
CA LEU A 83 18.58 -55.58 74.45
C LEU A 83 20.09 -55.56 74.17
N VAL A 84 20.56 -54.67 73.28
CA VAL A 84 22.00 -54.43 73.08
C VAL A 84 22.66 -53.88 74.34
N ARG A 85 22.02 -52.95 75.05
CA ARG A 85 22.51 -52.40 76.33
C ARG A 85 22.59 -53.47 77.42
N ASP A 86 21.61 -54.36 77.48
CA ASP A 86 21.57 -55.48 78.44
C ASP A 86 22.66 -56.51 78.15
N ILE A 87 22.87 -56.88 76.87
CA ILE A 87 23.99 -57.74 76.45
C ILE A 87 25.34 -57.08 76.81
N TRP A 88 25.49 -55.78 76.55
CA TRP A 88 26.72 -55.04 76.85
C TRP A 88 27.00 -54.99 78.36
N SER A 89 25.97 -54.78 79.17
CA SER A 89 26.03 -54.85 80.65
C SER A 89 26.48 -56.24 81.16
N ILE A 90 26.01 -57.32 80.54
CA ILE A 90 26.43 -58.70 80.88
C ILE A 90 27.89 -58.96 80.49
N VAL A 91 28.35 -58.41 79.35
CA VAL A 91 29.74 -58.55 78.90
C VAL A 91 30.71 -57.78 79.80
N ASP A 92 30.38 -56.54 80.18
CA ASP A 92 31.18 -55.75 81.14
C ASP A 92 31.22 -56.41 82.53
N SER A 93 30.11 -56.99 82.98
CA SER A 93 30.02 -57.67 84.28
C SER A 93 30.84 -58.97 84.35
N ASN A 94 31.13 -59.60 83.21
CA ASN A 94 31.90 -60.85 83.12
C ASN A 94 33.41 -60.64 82.91
N ALA A 95 33.90 -59.40 82.84
CA ALA A 95 35.33 -59.11 82.70
C ALA A 95 36.18 -59.48 83.94
N ALA A 96 35.54 -59.89 85.04
CA ALA A 96 36.19 -60.15 86.33
C ALA A 96 35.73 -61.44 87.05
N VAL A 97 35.54 -62.57 86.35
CA VAL A 97 35.62 -63.93 86.92
C VAL A 97 36.13 -64.92 85.86
N THR A 98 37.29 -65.53 86.11
CA THR A 98 37.69 -66.79 85.47
C THR A 98 36.98 -67.96 86.17
N ASP A 99 36.67 -69.00 85.41
CA ASP A 99 35.97 -70.23 85.82
C ASP A 99 34.46 -70.09 86.08
N PHE A 100 33.65 -70.37 85.05
CA PHE A 100 32.29 -70.86 85.27
C PHE A 100 31.80 -71.82 84.18
N THR A 101 31.70 -73.10 84.50
CA THR A 101 31.01 -74.12 83.70
C THR A 101 29.49 -73.95 83.83
N CYS A 102 28.82 -73.34 82.85
CA CYS A 102 27.35 -73.26 82.80
C CYS A 102 26.79 -73.76 81.46
N SER A 103 26.44 -75.05 81.40
CA SER A 103 25.96 -75.75 80.21
C SER A 103 24.47 -75.51 79.85
N ALA A 104 23.79 -74.58 80.51
CA ALA A 104 22.36 -74.30 80.32
C ALA A 104 22.02 -72.87 79.86
N SER A 105 22.74 -71.84 80.35
CA SER A 105 22.48 -70.44 79.96
C SER A 105 23.02 -70.12 78.57
N SER A 106 24.23 -70.62 78.25
CA SER A 106 24.88 -70.33 76.96
C SER A 106 24.14 -70.98 75.78
N THR A 107 23.55 -72.16 75.96
CA THR A 107 22.76 -72.85 74.94
C THR A 107 21.41 -72.18 74.68
N SER A 108 20.79 -71.58 75.71
CA SER A 108 19.59 -70.74 75.54
C SER A 108 19.87 -69.48 74.71
N LEU A 109 20.98 -68.77 74.99
CA LEU A 109 21.44 -67.62 74.20
C LEU A 109 21.77 -68.00 72.76
N LEU A 110 22.45 -69.13 72.54
CA LEU A 110 22.83 -69.58 71.19
C LEU A 110 21.59 -69.95 70.35
N ASN A 111 20.57 -70.54 70.97
CA ASN A 111 19.29 -70.79 70.31
C ASN A 111 18.54 -69.48 69.99
N GLN A 112 18.52 -68.49 70.90
CA GLN A 112 17.95 -67.17 70.59
C GLN A 112 18.69 -66.48 69.44
N ILE A 113 20.03 -66.54 69.42
CA ILE A 113 20.85 -65.98 68.32
C ILE A 113 20.54 -66.66 66.99
N LEU A 114 20.36 -67.99 66.97
CA LEU A 114 19.95 -68.72 65.78
C LEU A 114 18.53 -68.35 65.34
N GLU A 115 17.59 -68.18 66.27
CA GLU A 115 16.22 -67.76 65.99
C GLU A 115 16.13 -66.32 65.49
N PHE A 116 16.98 -65.42 66.00
CA PHE A 116 17.14 -64.07 65.46
C PHE A 116 17.80 -64.09 64.07
N LYS A 117 18.77 -64.99 63.83
CA LYS A 117 19.42 -65.14 62.51
C LYS A 117 18.45 -65.66 61.45
N THR A 118 17.58 -66.62 61.76
CA THR A 118 16.54 -67.08 60.82
C THR A 118 15.46 -66.02 60.59
N LYS A 119 15.03 -65.30 61.64
CA LYS A 119 14.14 -64.13 61.50
C LYS A 119 14.76 -63.04 60.63
N TYR A 120 16.06 -62.76 60.79
CA TYR A 120 16.80 -61.78 59.98
C TYR A 120 16.89 -62.21 58.51
N LEU A 121 17.22 -63.48 58.21
CA LEU A 121 17.25 -63.99 56.83
C LEU A 121 15.87 -63.87 56.16
N VAL A 122 14.79 -64.29 56.83
CA VAL A 122 13.42 -64.13 56.32
C VAL A 122 13.03 -62.66 56.16
N MET A 123 13.61 -61.74 56.94
CA MET A 123 13.42 -60.30 56.76
C MET A 123 14.20 -59.76 55.56
N ALA A 124 15.44 -60.23 55.34
CA ALA A 124 16.27 -59.85 54.20
C ALA A 124 15.65 -60.33 52.88
N ASP A 125 15.12 -61.56 52.83
CA ASP A 125 14.39 -62.09 51.66
C ASP A 125 13.11 -61.28 51.38
N LYS A 126 12.43 -60.78 52.42
CA LYS A 126 11.28 -59.87 52.26
C LYS A 126 11.69 -58.48 51.80
N VAL A 127 12.87 -57.99 52.20
CA VAL A 127 13.41 -56.70 51.75
C VAL A 127 13.76 -56.78 50.26
N SER A 128 14.48 -57.81 49.80
CA SER A 128 14.80 -57.96 48.38
C SER A 128 13.56 -58.18 47.50
N ALA A 129 12.54 -58.89 48.00
CA ALA A 129 11.24 -59.01 47.34
C ALA A 129 10.46 -57.68 47.27
N LEU A 130 10.67 -56.77 48.23
CA LEU A 130 10.09 -55.42 48.18
C LEU A 130 10.91 -54.46 47.29
N GLU A 131 12.24 -54.58 47.27
CA GLU A 131 13.12 -53.80 46.40
C GLU A 131 12.83 -54.09 44.92
N THR A 132 12.78 -55.37 44.53
CA THR A 132 12.41 -55.78 43.16
C THR A 132 11.01 -55.34 42.75
N LEU A 133 10.06 -55.32 43.70
CA LEU A 133 8.69 -54.82 43.46
C LEU A 133 8.66 -53.28 43.36
N LEU A 134 9.51 -52.57 44.12
CA LEU A 134 9.72 -51.13 44.02
C LEU A 134 10.30 -50.76 42.64
N GLU A 135 11.39 -51.40 42.21
CA GLU A 135 12.00 -51.19 40.89
C GLU A 135 10.99 -51.43 39.76
N SER A 136 10.19 -52.51 39.87
CA SER A 136 9.10 -52.78 38.94
C SER A 136 8.09 -51.62 38.89
N LYS A 137 7.66 -51.11 40.05
CA LYS A 137 6.72 -49.97 40.13
C LYS A 137 7.32 -48.65 39.69
N GLU A 138 8.61 -48.40 39.91
CA GLU A 138 9.31 -47.23 39.38
C GLU A 138 9.41 -47.29 37.85
N SER A 139 9.67 -48.47 37.27
CA SER A 139 9.65 -48.65 35.81
C SER A 139 8.25 -48.39 35.22
N GLU A 140 7.20 -48.85 35.88
CA GLU A 140 5.81 -48.60 35.50
C GLU A 140 5.47 -47.10 35.58
N ILE A 141 5.83 -46.43 36.69
CA ILE A 141 5.66 -44.98 36.88
C ILE A 141 6.40 -44.19 35.79
N ASN A 142 7.62 -44.58 35.43
CA ASN A 142 8.39 -43.91 34.39
C ASN A 142 7.77 -44.12 32.99
N SER A 143 7.20 -45.30 32.71
CA SER A 143 6.42 -45.53 31.49
C SER A 143 5.15 -44.66 31.44
N LEU A 144 4.42 -44.53 32.55
CA LEU A 144 3.21 -43.70 32.65
C LEU A 144 3.53 -42.20 32.53
N LYS A 145 4.64 -41.74 33.10
CA LYS A 145 5.15 -40.37 32.90
C LYS A 145 5.41 -40.09 31.41
N ALA A 146 6.08 -41.01 30.70
CA ALA A 146 6.36 -40.86 29.27
C ALA A 146 5.07 -40.85 28.42
N VAL A 147 4.03 -41.62 28.80
CA VAL A 147 2.71 -41.56 28.15
C VAL A 147 2.01 -40.23 28.43
N ASN A 148 1.98 -39.76 29.69
CA ASN A 148 1.41 -38.46 30.04
C ASN A 148 2.11 -37.30 29.33
N GLU A 149 3.44 -37.34 29.17
CA GLU A 149 4.17 -36.29 28.46
C GLU A 149 3.86 -36.27 26.96
N ARG A 150 3.59 -37.44 26.35
CA ARG A 150 3.10 -37.53 24.96
C ARG A 150 1.67 -36.99 24.84
N LEU A 151 0.77 -37.35 25.75
CA LEU A 151 -0.61 -36.87 25.79
C LEU A 151 -0.70 -35.36 26.02
N ALA A 152 0.17 -34.80 26.87
CA ALA A 152 0.25 -33.36 27.08
C ALA A 152 0.69 -32.63 25.80
N LYS A 153 1.68 -33.17 25.08
CA LYS A 153 2.12 -32.61 23.79
C LYS A 153 1.00 -32.64 22.76
N SER A 154 0.30 -33.77 22.59
CA SER A 154 -0.83 -33.83 21.65
C SER A 154 -2.00 -32.92 22.05
N LEU A 155 -2.31 -32.76 23.34
CA LEU A 155 -3.30 -31.77 23.79
C LEU A 155 -2.92 -30.33 23.40
N THR A 156 -1.64 -29.95 23.57
CA THR A 156 -1.19 -28.61 23.17
C THR A 156 -1.18 -28.40 21.65
N GLU A 157 -0.98 -29.45 20.86
CA GLU A 157 -1.09 -29.39 19.40
C GLU A 157 -2.55 -29.29 18.94
N VAL A 158 -3.46 -30.06 19.55
CA VAL A 158 -4.91 -29.96 19.28
C VAL A 158 -5.43 -28.56 19.62
N SER A 159 -5.11 -28.03 20.80
CA SER A 159 -5.53 -26.67 21.20
C SER A 159 -4.98 -25.58 20.28
N LYS A 160 -3.74 -25.71 19.79
CA LYS A 160 -3.20 -24.81 18.75
C LYS A 160 -3.95 -24.92 17.43
N ASN A 161 -4.26 -26.14 16.98
CA ASN A 161 -5.00 -26.38 15.74
C ASN A 161 -6.45 -25.86 15.82
N GLU A 162 -7.09 -25.94 16.98
CA GLU A 162 -8.40 -25.35 17.24
C GLU A 162 -8.35 -23.82 17.17
N LEU A 163 -7.37 -23.18 17.83
CA LEU A 163 -7.17 -21.73 17.73
C LEU A 163 -6.93 -21.27 16.27
N ILE A 164 -6.10 -21.98 15.51
CA ILE A 164 -5.87 -21.71 14.08
C ILE A 164 -7.17 -21.85 13.28
N LYS A 165 -7.96 -22.89 13.56
CA LYS A 165 -9.25 -23.13 12.89
C LYS A 165 -10.28 -22.05 13.20
N GLU A 166 -10.35 -21.57 14.45
CA GLU A 166 -11.23 -20.45 14.80
C GLU A 166 -10.78 -19.13 14.16
N VAL A 167 -9.47 -18.83 14.14
CA VAL A 167 -8.95 -17.62 13.48
C VAL A 167 -9.28 -17.65 11.99
N GLY A 168 -9.00 -18.76 11.30
CA GLY A 168 -9.35 -18.91 9.88
C GLY A 168 -10.87 -18.86 9.62
N GLN A 169 -11.71 -19.31 10.57
CA GLN A 169 -13.16 -19.13 10.46
C GLN A 169 -13.59 -17.66 10.62
N ARG A 170 -13.00 -16.92 11.56
CA ARG A 170 -13.25 -15.48 11.75
C ARG A 170 -12.82 -14.68 10.51
N GLU A 171 -11.66 -14.98 9.95
CA GLU A 171 -11.17 -14.36 8.71
C GLU A 171 -12.09 -14.64 7.52
N LEU A 172 -12.55 -15.89 7.35
CA LEU A 172 -13.56 -16.25 6.33
C LEU A 172 -14.89 -15.53 6.53
N GLU A 173 -15.32 -15.30 7.77
CA GLU A 173 -16.54 -14.54 8.07
C GLU A 173 -16.41 -13.04 7.76
N ILE A 174 -15.22 -12.46 8.01
CA ILE A 174 -14.90 -11.08 7.65
C ILE A 174 -14.87 -10.92 6.13
N LEU A 175 -14.19 -11.83 5.42
CA LEU A 175 -14.15 -11.84 3.95
C LEU A 175 -15.56 -11.95 3.35
N LYS A 176 -16.41 -12.88 3.83
CA LYS A 176 -17.80 -13.00 3.36
C LYS A 176 -18.64 -11.73 3.60
N LYS A 177 -18.44 -11.04 4.73
CA LYS A 177 -19.13 -9.76 5.01
C LYS A 177 -18.65 -8.65 4.07
N HIS A 178 -17.36 -8.62 3.78
CA HIS A 178 -16.77 -7.69 2.82
C HIS A 178 -17.28 -7.94 1.39
N ASP A 179 -17.32 -9.21 0.94
CA ASP A 179 -17.85 -9.59 -0.37
C ASP A 179 -19.32 -9.17 -0.55
N VAL A 180 -20.16 -9.39 0.47
CA VAL A 180 -21.57 -8.93 0.46
C VAL A 180 -21.64 -7.39 0.35
N ALA A 181 -20.83 -6.66 1.13
CA ALA A 181 -20.81 -5.20 1.06
C ALA A 181 -20.32 -4.67 -0.31
N HIS A 182 -19.42 -5.38 -0.99
CA HIS A 182 -19.02 -5.04 -2.37
C HIS A 182 -20.14 -5.31 -3.38
N VAL A 183 -20.89 -6.41 -3.24
CA VAL A 183 -22.06 -6.68 -4.09
C VAL A 183 -23.13 -5.61 -3.88
N GLU A 184 -23.46 -5.25 -2.63
CA GLU A 184 -24.40 -4.17 -2.32
C GLU A 184 -23.92 -2.81 -2.87
N LEU A 185 -22.62 -2.50 -2.81
CA LEU A 185 -22.06 -1.28 -3.40
C LEU A 185 -22.19 -1.28 -4.93
N ILE A 186 -21.94 -2.41 -5.59
CA ILE A 186 -22.09 -2.55 -7.04
C ILE A 186 -23.56 -2.38 -7.45
N GLU A 187 -24.50 -3.04 -6.77
CA GLU A 187 -25.95 -2.89 -7.04
C GLU A 187 -26.41 -1.42 -6.90
N ASN A 188 -25.95 -0.71 -5.85
CA ASN A 188 -26.26 0.70 -5.67
C ASN A 188 -25.68 1.58 -6.80
N LEU A 189 -24.43 1.36 -7.19
CA LEU A 189 -23.80 2.09 -8.30
C LEU A 189 -24.49 1.81 -9.65
N GLU A 190 -25.00 0.60 -9.89
CA GLU A 190 -25.78 0.28 -11.08
C GLU A 190 -27.13 1.03 -11.10
N ILE A 191 -27.80 1.17 -9.95
CA ILE A 191 -29.03 1.96 -9.80
C ILE A 191 -28.75 3.45 -10.08
N GLU A 192 -27.70 4.03 -9.49
CA GLU A 192 -27.32 5.43 -9.74
C GLU A 192 -27.00 5.69 -11.22
N LEU A 193 -26.34 4.74 -11.89
CA LEU A 193 -26.02 4.82 -13.32
C LEU A 193 -27.29 4.75 -14.19
N MET A 194 -28.27 3.91 -13.80
CA MET A 194 -29.60 3.87 -14.45
C MET A 194 -30.35 5.19 -14.29
N GLU A 195 -30.40 5.77 -13.09
CA GLU A 195 -31.02 7.09 -12.88
C GLU A 195 -30.33 8.21 -13.67
N ALA A 196 -28.99 8.19 -13.73
CA ALA A 196 -28.24 9.18 -14.51
C ALA A 196 -28.58 9.11 -16.00
N ARG A 197 -28.74 7.91 -16.56
CA ARG A 197 -29.18 7.69 -17.96
C ARG A 197 -30.59 8.22 -18.20
N GLU A 198 -31.54 7.99 -17.28
CA GLU A 198 -32.90 8.52 -17.42
C GLU A 198 -32.93 10.06 -17.34
N LYS A 199 -32.17 10.65 -16.41
CA LYS A 199 -32.01 12.12 -16.27
C LYS A 199 -31.46 12.76 -17.57
N ILE A 200 -30.49 12.12 -18.23
CA ILE A 200 -29.95 12.58 -19.52
C ILE A 200 -31.04 12.58 -20.60
N SER A 201 -31.80 11.49 -20.76
CA SER A 201 -32.87 11.39 -21.77
C SER A 201 -33.99 12.43 -21.56
N ILE A 202 -34.34 12.72 -20.31
CA ILE A 202 -35.32 13.78 -19.97
C ILE A 202 -34.78 15.18 -20.33
N LEU A 203 -33.48 15.43 -20.17
CA LEU A 203 -32.87 16.71 -20.55
C LEU A 203 -32.82 16.88 -22.07
N GLU A 204 -32.44 15.84 -22.81
CA GLU A 204 -32.42 15.84 -24.29
C GLU A 204 -33.81 16.17 -24.88
N THR A 205 -34.87 15.55 -24.35
CA THR A 205 -36.25 15.81 -24.79
C THR A 205 -36.81 17.16 -24.39
N LYS A 206 -36.34 17.75 -23.27
CA LYS A 206 -36.65 19.15 -22.90
C LYS A 206 -35.96 20.15 -23.83
N ILE A 207 -34.67 19.95 -24.09
CA ILE A 207 -33.88 20.79 -25.00
C ILE A 207 -34.55 20.86 -26.37
N ALA A 208 -34.99 19.74 -26.92
CA ALA A 208 -35.72 19.70 -28.20
C ALA A 208 -37.00 20.56 -28.21
N LYS A 209 -37.78 20.57 -27.12
CA LYS A 209 -39.02 21.36 -26.99
C LYS A 209 -38.76 22.85 -26.75
N ASP A 210 -37.71 23.20 -26.02
CA ASP A 210 -37.37 24.60 -25.77
C ASP A 210 -36.87 25.30 -27.05
N PHE A 211 -36.19 24.58 -27.94
CA PHE A 211 -35.83 25.08 -29.27
C PHE A 211 -37.06 25.41 -30.14
N GLU A 212 -38.10 24.57 -30.11
CA GLU A 212 -39.33 24.79 -30.90
C GLU A 212 -40.15 26.00 -30.41
N ASN A 213 -40.10 26.28 -29.09
CA ASN A 213 -40.82 27.39 -28.48
C ASN A 213 -40.12 28.75 -28.64
N HIS A 214 -38.78 28.78 -28.70
CA HIS A 214 -38.04 30.04 -28.75
C HIS A 214 -38.12 30.79 -30.08
N LEU A 215 -38.42 30.11 -31.20
CA LEU A 215 -38.59 30.72 -32.53
C LEU A 215 -39.77 31.72 -32.64
N LYS A 216 -40.62 31.85 -31.61
CA LYS A 216 -41.88 32.61 -31.69
C LYS A 216 -41.85 34.02 -31.07
N THR A 217 -40.77 34.49 -30.43
CA THR A 217 -40.84 35.74 -29.62
C THR A 217 -39.61 36.67 -29.54
N LYS A 218 -39.71 37.78 -30.31
CA LYS A 218 -39.60 39.22 -29.92
C LYS A 218 -38.37 40.07 -30.32
N HIS A 219 -38.70 41.31 -30.74
CA HIS A 219 -37.88 42.55 -30.79
C HIS A 219 -37.23 42.89 -29.42
N CYS A 220 -36.11 43.65 -29.28
CA CYS A 220 -36.08 45.13 -29.34
C CYS A 220 -34.69 45.78 -28.93
N HIS A 221 -34.20 46.76 -29.72
CA HIS A 221 -33.37 47.97 -29.44
C HIS A 221 -31.83 48.00 -29.16
N ASP A 222 -31.24 49.17 -29.54
CA ASP A 222 -29.84 49.46 -29.94
C ASP A 222 -28.96 50.22 -28.92
N ARG A 223 -27.61 50.09 -28.97
CA ARG A 223 -26.57 51.07 -28.49
C ARG A 223 -25.19 50.92 -29.22
N SER A 224 -24.29 51.91 -29.04
CA SER A 224 -23.11 52.19 -29.91
C SER A 224 -21.79 51.41 -29.62
N PRO A 225 -20.83 51.35 -30.57
CA PRO A 225 -19.75 50.35 -30.57
C PRO A 225 -18.49 50.62 -29.72
N LYS A 226 -18.11 51.88 -29.42
CA LYS A 226 -16.90 52.14 -28.61
C LYS A 226 -17.10 51.71 -27.15
N ASP A 227 -18.30 51.93 -26.61
CA ASP A 227 -18.72 51.48 -25.29
C ASP A 227 -18.84 49.96 -25.19
N LEU A 228 -19.02 49.27 -26.33
CA LEU A 228 -19.08 47.82 -26.44
C LEU A 228 -17.68 47.19 -26.30
N LEU A 229 -16.63 47.78 -26.88
CA LEU A 229 -15.26 47.27 -26.73
C LEU A 229 -14.71 47.49 -25.32
N ILE A 230 -14.93 48.67 -24.73
CA ILE A 230 -14.48 48.94 -23.36
C ILE A 230 -15.25 48.04 -22.37
N ARG A 231 -16.56 47.80 -22.59
CA ARG A 231 -17.32 46.80 -21.81
C ARG A 231 -16.90 45.36 -22.06
N SER A 232 -16.49 44.96 -23.27
CA SER A 232 -16.08 43.59 -23.52
C SER A 232 -14.75 43.28 -22.85
N LEU A 233 -13.78 44.21 -22.89
CA LEU A 233 -12.51 44.10 -22.17
C LEU A 233 -12.71 44.13 -20.65
N SER A 234 -13.52 45.05 -20.12
CA SER A 234 -13.92 45.06 -18.70
C SER A 234 -14.55 43.73 -18.28
N ARG A 235 -15.48 43.19 -19.07
CA ARG A 235 -16.14 41.91 -18.78
C ARG A 235 -15.21 40.70 -18.87
N LEU A 236 -14.25 40.70 -19.79
CA LEU A 236 -13.22 39.63 -19.91
C LEU A 236 -12.22 39.64 -18.75
N LEU A 237 -11.94 40.82 -18.19
CA LEU A 237 -10.98 41.00 -17.08
C LEU A 237 -11.65 41.00 -15.69
N SER A 238 -12.99 41.05 -15.65
CA SER A 238 -13.80 40.79 -14.45
C SER A 238 -13.81 39.30 -14.13
N THR A 239 -13.21 38.95 -12.99
CA THR A 239 -13.36 37.63 -12.37
C THR A 239 -14.51 37.68 -11.36
N PRO A 240 -15.15 36.56 -10.97
CA PRO A 240 -16.30 36.56 -10.07
C PRO A 240 -16.03 37.24 -8.71
N GLU A 241 -14.77 37.25 -8.27
CA GLU A 241 -14.31 37.85 -7.01
C GLU A 241 -13.92 39.33 -7.13
N ASN A 242 -13.67 39.84 -8.35
CA ASN A 242 -13.20 41.22 -8.54
C ASN A 242 -13.66 41.80 -9.88
N ASN A 243 -14.62 42.73 -9.80
CA ASN A 243 -15.31 43.28 -10.96
C ASN A 243 -14.53 44.49 -11.51
N CYS A 244 -14.09 44.43 -12.77
CA CYS A 244 -13.36 45.49 -13.46
C CYS A 244 -14.37 46.44 -14.15
N PRO A 245 -14.52 47.70 -13.72
CA PRO A 245 -15.41 48.66 -14.39
C PRO A 245 -14.97 48.96 -15.84
N PRO A 246 -15.91 49.32 -16.73
CA PRO A 246 -15.61 49.70 -18.12
C PRO A 246 -15.00 51.11 -18.18
N THR A 247 -13.77 51.23 -17.71
CA THR A 247 -12.97 52.46 -17.70
C THR A 247 -11.53 52.09 -18.03
N ASP A 248 -10.97 52.77 -19.03
CA ASP A 248 -9.76 52.35 -19.75
C ASP A 248 -8.53 52.20 -18.82
N SER A 249 -8.37 53.12 -17.86
CA SER A 249 -7.30 53.05 -16.84
C SER A 249 -7.41 51.82 -15.94
N ILE A 250 -8.61 51.49 -15.47
CA ILE A 250 -8.85 50.38 -14.54
C ILE A 250 -8.67 49.03 -15.25
N ILE A 251 -9.03 48.96 -16.54
CA ILE A 251 -8.76 47.84 -17.43
C ILE A 251 -7.25 47.61 -17.57
N LEU A 252 -6.47 48.66 -17.85
CA LEU A 252 -5.01 48.57 -17.99
C LEU A 252 -4.32 48.15 -16.68
N ASP A 253 -4.73 48.70 -15.54
CA ASP A 253 -4.17 48.33 -14.25
C ASP A 253 -4.56 46.89 -13.83
N ARG A 254 -5.76 46.41 -14.22
CA ARG A 254 -6.15 45.00 -14.04
C ARG A 254 -5.31 44.05 -14.88
N VAL A 255 -4.98 44.41 -16.13
CA VAL A 255 -4.05 43.62 -16.98
C VAL A 255 -2.65 43.59 -16.37
N ARG A 256 -2.13 44.73 -15.90
CA ARG A 256 -0.82 44.80 -15.21
C ARG A 256 -0.78 43.91 -13.97
N TRP A 257 -1.85 43.93 -13.17
CA TRP A 257 -1.97 43.05 -12.00
C TRP A 257 -2.02 41.57 -12.39
N LEU A 258 -2.77 41.20 -13.44
CA LEU A 258 -2.83 39.81 -13.93
C LEU A 258 -1.48 39.29 -14.43
N LEU A 259 -0.68 40.14 -15.07
CA LEU A 259 0.68 39.79 -15.48
C LEU A 259 1.60 39.56 -14.26
N ALA A 260 1.50 40.41 -13.22
CA ALA A 260 2.25 40.24 -11.98
C ALA A 260 1.82 38.97 -11.19
N ASP A 261 0.52 38.66 -11.15
CA ASP A 261 -0.02 37.43 -10.54
C ASP A 261 0.42 36.18 -11.32
N TYR A 262 0.50 36.25 -12.66
CA TYR A 262 1.06 35.18 -13.48
C TYR A 262 2.55 34.97 -13.21
N ASP A 263 3.36 36.04 -13.15
CA ASP A 263 4.79 35.97 -12.82
C ASP A 263 5.03 35.37 -11.43
N GLU A 264 4.20 35.70 -10.44
CA GLU A 264 4.30 35.13 -9.10
C GLU A 264 3.89 33.65 -9.07
N LYS A 265 2.82 33.26 -9.78
CA LYS A 265 2.46 31.84 -9.97
C LYS A 265 3.55 31.04 -10.69
N ALA A 266 4.22 31.64 -11.67
CA ALA A 266 5.36 31.03 -12.35
C ALA A 266 6.56 30.83 -11.39
N ARG A 267 6.84 31.78 -10.48
CA ARG A 267 7.85 31.61 -9.42
C ARG A 267 7.48 30.49 -8.45
N VAL A 268 6.22 30.42 -8.02
CA VAL A 268 5.72 29.33 -7.16
C VAL A 268 5.85 27.97 -7.85
N HIS A 269 5.53 27.89 -9.15
CA HIS A 269 5.74 26.67 -9.94
C HIS A 269 7.21 26.23 -9.94
N ILE A 270 8.13 27.14 -10.27
CA ILE A 270 9.58 26.88 -10.26
C ILE A 270 10.07 26.47 -8.86
N PHE A 271 9.48 27.01 -7.80
CA PHE A 271 9.79 26.61 -6.42
C PHE A 271 9.27 25.20 -6.08
N MET A 272 8.05 24.85 -6.51
CA MET A 272 7.51 23.50 -6.35
C MET A 272 8.28 22.46 -7.17
N GLU A 273 8.67 22.77 -8.41
CA GLU A 273 9.53 21.91 -9.24
C GLU A 273 10.88 21.64 -8.55
N LYS A 274 11.47 22.65 -7.91
CA LYS A 274 12.70 22.47 -7.11
C LYS A 274 12.48 21.58 -5.88
N GLN A 275 11.35 21.71 -5.18
CA GLN A 275 11.03 20.82 -4.06
C GLN A 275 10.80 19.38 -4.51
N ILE A 276 10.13 19.17 -5.65
CA ILE A 276 9.94 17.84 -6.24
C ILE A 276 11.30 17.20 -6.57
N ALA A 277 12.20 17.94 -7.25
CA ALA A 277 13.53 17.44 -7.58
C ALA A 277 14.39 17.14 -6.33
N GLU A 278 14.26 17.92 -5.25
CA GLU A 278 14.92 17.64 -3.96
C GLU A 278 14.35 16.38 -3.30
N LEU A 279 13.03 16.18 -3.31
CA LEU A 279 12.39 14.96 -2.79
C LEU A 279 12.76 13.71 -3.60
N GLU A 280 12.88 13.82 -4.93
CA GLU A 280 13.38 12.76 -5.80
C GLU A 280 14.83 12.38 -5.45
N LEU A 281 15.70 13.37 -5.23
CA LEU A 281 17.09 13.15 -4.81
C LEU A 281 17.19 12.49 -3.43
N GLN A 282 16.33 12.90 -2.49
CA GLN A 282 16.25 12.28 -1.17
C GLN A 282 15.75 10.83 -1.27
N LEU A 283 14.73 10.56 -2.09
CA LEU A 283 14.23 9.21 -2.34
C LEU A 283 15.33 8.30 -2.93
N ASP A 284 16.13 8.79 -3.87
CA ASP A 284 17.24 8.02 -4.44
C ASP A 284 18.41 7.82 -3.45
N SER A 285 18.65 8.78 -2.55
CA SER A 285 19.54 8.59 -1.40
C SER A 285 19.05 7.48 -0.47
N TYR A 286 17.75 7.44 -0.15
CA TYR A 286 17.15 6.38 0.66
C TYR A 286 17.23 5.01 -0.03
N LYS A 287 16.95 4.91 -1.34
CA LYS A 287 17.16 3.67 -2.11
C LYS A 287 18.62 3.21 -2.05
N CYS A 288 19.58 4.13 -2.20
CA CYS A 288 21.00 3.80 -2.10
C CYS A 288 21.41 3.31 -0.69
N GLN A 289 20.78 3.84 0.36
CA GLN A 289 20.96 3.36 1.73
C GLN A 289 20.32 1.98 1.94
N ASN A 290 19.11 1.74 1.41
CA ASN A 290 18.43 0.45 1.49
C ASN A 290 19.25 -0.65 0.81
N ASN A 291 19.71 -0.42 -0.43
CA ASN A 291 20.55 -1.39 -1.16
C ASN A 291 21.85 -1.75 -0.40
N LYS A 292 22.41 -0.81 0.40
CA LYS A 292 23.56 -1.07 1.28
C LYS A 292 23.18 -1.88 2.53
N PHE A 293 21.95 -1.73 3.03
CA PHE A 293 21.42 -2.57 4.10
C PHE A 293 21.14 -3.98 3.60
N ASP A 294 20.48 -4.11 2.44
CA ASP A 294 20.17 -5.39 1.79
C ASP A 294 21.45 -6.20 1.52
N TYR A 295 22.47 -5.58 0.92
CA TYR A 295 23.77 -6.22 0.69
C TYR A 295 24.46 -6.69 1.99
N ARG A 296 24.30 -5.95 3.10
CA ARG A 296 24.80 -6.38 4.41
C ARG A 296 23.98 -7.54 4.99
N SER A 297 22.66 -7.48 4.84
CA SER A 297 21.72 -8.53 5.26
C SER A 297 22.01 -9.85 4.54
N GLU A 298 22.18 -9.81 3.22
CA GLU A 298 22.56 -10.95 2.38
C GLU A 298 23.90 -11.54 2.82
N LYS A 299 24.93 -10.69 3.02
CA LYS A 299 26.23 -11.15 3.54
C LYS A 299 26.11 -11.82 4.92
N TYR A 300 25.32 -11.27 5.84
CA TYR A 300 25.10 -11.91 7.14
C TYR A 300 24.28 -13.21 7.01
N HIS A 301 23.38 -13.30 6.03
CA HIS A 301 22.67 -14.54 5.71
C HIS A 301 23.66 -15.63 5.27
N ASP A 302 24.58 -15.32 4.36
CA ASP A 302 25.64 -16.22 3.88
C ASP A 302 26.60 -16.66 5.01
N GLU A 303 26.96 -15.75 5.91
CA GLU A 303 27.77 -16.09 7.09
C GLU A 303 26.99 -17.03 8.04
N VAL A 304 25.69 -16.83 8.22
CA VAL A 304 24.81 -17.69 9.06
C VAL A 304 24.54 -19.05 8.42
N THR A 305 24.34 -19.14 7.11
CA THR A 305 24.17 -20.43 6.40
C THR A 305 25.47 -21.23 6.44
N GLY A 306 26.62 -20.61 6.15
CA GLY A 306 27.94 -21.25 6.24
C GLY A 306 28.27 -21.76 7.65
N LEU A 307 27.90 -21.00 8.71
CA LEU A 307 28.03 -21.47 10.09
C LEU A 307 27.07 -22.63 10.41
N ARG A 308 25.82 -22.56 9.95
CA ARG A 308 24.82 -23.63 10.12
C ARG A 308 25.27 -24.93 9.47
N ASP A 309 25.82 -24.87 8.26
CA ASP A 309 26.34 -26.05 7.55
C ASP A 309 27.59 -26.61 8.24
N ARG A 310 28.49 -25.76 8.76
CA ARG A 310 29.61 -26.23 9.59
C ARG A 310 29.13 -26.92 10.87
N CYS A 311 28.14 -26.37 11.56
CA CYS A 311 27.54 -27.02 12.73
C CYS A 311 26.89 -28.36 12.37
N ARG A 312 26.21 -28.45 11.22
CA ARG A 312 25.63 -29.71 10.71
C ARG A 312 26.71 -30.75 10.44
N ASN A 313 27.82 -30.36 9.82
CA ASN A 313 28.94 -31.26 9.52
C ASN A 313 29.62 -31.77 10.81
N LEU A 314 29.87 -30.88 11.78
CA LEU A 314 30.41 -31.28 13.09
C LEU A 314 29.47 -32.21 13.85
N GLN A 315 28.14 -32.01 13.75
CA GLN A 315 27.18 -32.94 14.34
C GLN A 315 27.22 -34.32 13.67
N LEU A 316 27.37 -34.39 12.34
CA LEU A 316 27.55 -35.65 11.63
C LEU A 316 28.85 -36.35 12.04
N GLU A 317 29.95 -35.60 12.19
CA GLU A 317 31.24 -36.12 12.65
C GLU A 317 31.16 -36.68 14.08
N ILE A 318 30.51 -35.96 15.01
CA ILE A 318 30.23 -36.45 16.37
C ILE A 318 29.44 -37.76 16.33
N ASN A 319 28.36 -37.82 15.55
CA ASN A 319 27.55 -39.04 15.44
C ASN A 319 28.38 -40.24 14.90
N VAL A 320 29.30 -40.00 13.96
CA VAL A 320 30.23 -41.03 13.46
C VAL A 320 31.20 -41.48 14.56
N LEU A 321 31.79 -40.54 15.30
CA LEU A 321 32.71 -40.84 16.42
C LEU A 321 32.01 -41.59 17.56
N GLU A 322 30.77 -41.23 17.89
CA GLU A 322 29.93 -41.97 18.85
C GLU A 322 29.66 -43.39 18.37
N SER A 323 29.36 -43.59 17.08
CA SER A 323 29.17 -44.93 16.51
C SER A 323 30.46 -45.77 16.58
N ALA A 324 31.62 -45.16 16.35
CA ALA A 324 32.93 -45.81 16.45
C ALA A 324 33.27 -46.19 17.89
N LYS A 325 33.04 -45.28 18.86
CA LYS A 325 33.16 -45.57 20.30
C LYS A 325 32.27 -46.75 20.70
N ASN A 326 31.01 -46.76 20.26
CA ASN A 326 30.07 -47.84 20.55
C ASN A 326 30.46 -49.16 19.87
N ASN A 327 31.22 -49.15 18.77
CA ASN A 327 31.81 -50.37 18.20
C ASN A 327 32.99 -50.86 19.07
N TYR A 328 33.90 -49.97 19.49
CA TYR A 328 35.04 -50.31 20.35
C TYR A 328 34.61 -50.90 21.70
N VAL A 329 33.58 -50.34 22.35
CA VAL A 329 33.01 -50.90 23.59
C VAL A 329 32.54 -52.35 23.37
N ARG A 330 31.78 -52.60 22.29
CA ARG A 330 31.31 -53.95 21.93
C ARG A 330 32.44 -54.93 21.59
N GLU A 331 33.57 -54.46 21.05
CA GLU A 331 34.76 -55.28 20.83
C GLU A 331 35.50 -55.59 22.15
N SER A 332 35.58 -54.61 23.06
CA SER A 332 36.15 -54.80 24.39
C SER A 332 35.34 -55.79 25.24
N GLU A 333 34.01 -55.75 25.17
CA GLU A 333 33.12 -56.70 25.83
C GLU A 333 33.37 -58.13 25.32
N ARG A 334 33.39 -58.33 23.99
CA ARG A 334 33.71 -59.64 23.38
C ARG A 334 35.10 -60.16 23.76
N TYR A 335 36.09 -59.28 23.91
CA TYR A 335 37.43 -59.66 24.35
C TYR A 335 37.44 -60.10 25.82
N PHE A 336 36.68 -59.42 26.68
CA PHE A 336 36.50 -59.82 28.07
C PHE A 336 35.79 -61.17 28.21
N ASP A 337 34.72 -61.40 27.44
CA ASP A 337 34.03 -62.71 27.38
C ASP A 337 34.98 -63.85 27.00
N PHE A 338 35.91 -63.60 26.06
CA PHE A 338 36.93 -64.58 25.67
C PHE A 338 37.93 -64.88 26.81
N LEU A 339 38.35 -63.87 27.57
CA LEU A 339 39.23 -64.07 28.73
C LEU A 339 38.53 -64.88 29.85
N LEU A 340 37.22 -64.63 30.08
CA LEU A 340 36.43 -65.40 31.04
C LEU A 340 36.37 -66.89 30.64
N GLN A 341 36.11 -67.19 29.37
CA GLN A 341 36.13 -68.56 28.83
C GLN A 341 37.51 -69.25 28.96
N LEU A 342 38.60 -68.48 28.91
CA LEU A 342 39.95 -69.02 29.14
C LEU A 342 40.21 -69.31 30.62
N GLY A 343 39.71 -68.44 31.52
CA GLY A 343 39.79 -68.64 32.97
C GLY A 343 39.03 -69.86 33.46
N GLU A 344 37.85 -70.12 32.88
CA GLU A 344 37.06 -71.32 33.13
C GLU A 344 37.87 -72.60 32.77
N LYS A 345 38.52 -72.61 31.59
CA LYS A 345 39.38 -73.73 31.15
C LYS A 345 40.60 -73.95 32.03
N LEU A 346 41.19 -72.88 32.58
CA LEU A 346 42.32 -72.94 33.51
C LEU A 346 41.90 -73.12 34.98
N ARG A 347 40.62 -73.38 35.25
CA ARG A 347 40.04 -73.55 36.59
C ARG A 347 40.40 -72.40 37.53
N LEU A 348 40.37 -71.16 37.04
CA LEU A 348 40.28 -69.99 37.92
C LEU A 348 38.91 -70.01 38.62
N ASP A 349 38.86 -69.52 39.85
CA ASP A 349 37.61 -69.44 40.60
C ASP A 349 36.65 -68.48 39.87
N ALA A 350 35.44 -68.95 39.56
CA ALA A 350 34.45 -68.19 38.81
C ALA A 350 34.09 -66.86 39.50
N ASN A 351 34.15 -66.81 40.83
CA ASN A 351 33.89 -65.59 41.61
C ASN A 351 35.03 -64.56 41.50
N ILE A 352 36.26 -65.02 41.27
CA ILE A 352 37.42 -64.14 41.09
C ILE A 352 37.51 -63.67 39.64
N SER A 353 37.25 -64.56 38.68
CA SER A 353 37.27 -64.28 37.24
C SER A 353 36.29 -63.18 36.84
N THR A 354 35.08 -63.19 37.41
CA THR A 354 33.99 -62.26 37.08
C THR A 354 34.08 -60.89 37.76
N GLN A 355 34.94 -60.74 38.78
CA GLN A 355 35.10 -59.49 39.55
C GLN A 355 36.40 -58.73 39.21
N THR A 356 37.33 -59.34 38.45
CA THR A 356 38.59 -58.70 38.03
C THR A 356 38.45 -57.92 36.72
N ASN A 357 39.20 -56.82 36.58
CA ASN A 357 39.26 -56.09 35.32
C ASN A 357 40.05 -56.86 34.24
N VAL A 358 39.89 -56.45 32.96
CA VAL A 358 40.50 -57.11 31.78
C VAL A 358 42.01 -57.36 31.96
N LEU A 359 42.75 -56.42 32.54
CA LEU A 359 44.20 -56.48 32.72
C LEU A 359 44.62 -57.36 33.91
N GLU A 360 43.83 -57.39 34.97
CA GLU A 360 44.05 -58.27 36.13
C GLU A 360 43.71 -59.72 35.80
N LEU A 361 42.60 -59.96 35.10
CA LEU A 361 42.23 -61.28 34.62
C LEU A 361 43.35 -61.88 33.74
N GLN A 362 43.90 -61.07 32.82
CA GLN A 362 45.07 -61.45 32.00
C GLN A 362 46.30 -61.83 32.84
N LYS A 363 46.60 -61.08 33.93
CA LYS A 363 47.73 -61.38 34.82
C LYS A 363 47.49 -62.62 35.69
N MET A 364 46.27 -62.84 36.16
CA MET A 364 45.88 -64.00 36.97
C MET A 364 45.97 -65.32 36.17
N LEU A 365 45.58 -65.27 34.90
CA LEU A 365 45.76 -66.37 33.94
C LEU A 365 47.24 -66.76 33.79
N LEU A 366 48.13 -65.77 33.66
CA LEU A 366 49.58 -65.98 33.59
C LEU A 366 50.13 -66.59 34.90
N LEU A 367 49.82 -66.01 36.06
CA LEU A 367 50.32 -66.48 37.34
C LEU A 367 49.89 -67.93 37.68
N LYS A 368 48.69 -68.34 37.27
CA LYS A 368 48.24 -69.72 37.49
C LYS A 368 48.94 -70.72 36.55
N MET A 369 49.35 -70.27 35.36
CA MET A 369 50.23 -71.03 34.47
C MET A 369 51.58 -71.31 35.16
N ASP A 370 52.16 -70.30 35.83
CA ASP A 370 53.44 -70.40 36.54
C ASP A 370 53.34 -71.31 37.79
N GLN A 371 52.24 -71.25 38.54
CA GLN A 371 52.05 -72.09 39.74
C GLN A 371 52.02 -73.60 39.46
N TYR A 372 51.56 -74.02 38.28
CA TYR A 372 51.61 -75.45 37.90
C TYR A 372 53.04 -75.97 37.71
N MET A 373 54.03 -75.09 37.60
CA MET A 373 55.44 -75.44 37.38
C MET A 373 56.26 -75.66 38.66
N LEU A 374 55.67 -75.51 39.86
CA LEU A 374 56.44 -75.22 41.10
C LEU A 374 56.16 -76.11 42.33
N ASN A 375 55.35 -77.17 42.21
CA ASN A 375 54.90 -77.99 43.36
C ASN A 375 55.77 -79.24 43.63
N ASP A 376 57.07 -79.09 43.94
CA ASP A 376 57.92 -80.23 44.33
C ASP A 376 58.74 -79.97 45.62
N GLU A 377 58.86 -81.02 46.44
CA GLU A 377 59.66 -81.17 47.67
C GLU A 377 59.32 -80.37 48.97
N LEU A 378 59.34 -81.08 50.11
CA LEU A 378 59.13 -80.59 51.49
C LEU A 378 60.20 -81.19 52.44
N ASN A 379 60.85 -80.39 53.32
CA ASN A 379 61.43 -80.85 54.61
C ASN A 379 62.15 -79.70 55.40
N GLU A 380 61.55 -79.14 56.46
CA GLU A 380 62.20 -78.10 57.31
C GLU A 380 61.96 -78.23 58.85
N ASN A 381 61.58 -79.40 59.35
CA ASN A 381 60.90 -79.53 60.65
C ASN A 381 61.67 -79.18 61.95
N SER A 382 62.98 -78.90 61.94
CA SER A 382 63.72 -78.44 63.14
C SER A 382 64.22 -76.99 63.08
N ILE A 383 64.29 -76.42 61.88
CA ILE A 383 64.31 -74.96 61.71
C ILE A 383 62.88 -74.42 62.00
N SER A 384 61.86 -75.23 61.69
CA SER A 384 60.42 -75.00 61.88
C SER A 384 60.01 -74.43 63.24
N ASP A 385 60.59 -74.81 64.38
CA ASP A 385 60.12 -74.25 65.68
C ASP A 385 60.67 -72.85 65.97
N ARG A 386 61.93 -72.57 65.56
CA ARG A 386 62.51 -71.22 65.71
C ARG A 386 62.04 -70.30 64.59
N ILE A 387 61.79 -70.86 63.40
CA ILE A 387 60.93 -70.26 62.38
C ILE A 387 59.55 -70.01 62.99
N ALA A 388 58.85 -70.95 63.62
CA ALA A 388 57.49 -70.74 64.13
C ALA A 388 57.41 -69.64 65.19
N GLY A 389 58.44 -69.47 66.03
CA GLY A 389 58.54 -68.33 66.94
C GLY A 389 58.70 -66.99 66.21
N LEU A 390 59.60 -66.92 65.22
CA LEU A 390 59.81 -65.74 64.39
C LEU A 390 58.61 -65.48 63.46
N SER A 391 58.05 -66.49 62.80
CA SER A 391 56.84 -66.50 61.99
C SER A 391 55.60 -66.10 62.79
N ARG A 392 55.46 -66.45 64.08
CA ARG A 392 54.40 -65.89 64.95
C ARG A 392 54.58 -64.40 65.27
N ARG A 393 55.80 -63.85 65.11
CA ARG A 393 56.08 -62.41 65.25
C ARG A 393 55.96 -61.69 63.90
N VAL A 394 56.45 -62.30 62.82
CA VAL A 394 56.32 -61.84 61.43
C VAL A 394 54.84 -61.84 61.04
N SER A 395 54.07 -62.90 61.32
CA SER A 395 52.61 -62.95 61.16
C SER A 395 51.92 -61.81 61.91
N ARG A 396 52.18 -61.60 63.21
CA ARG A 396 51.58 -60.46 63.92
C ARG A 396 51.95 -59.09 63.35
N LEU A 397 53.15 -58.94 62.79
CA LEU A 397 53.57 -57.70 62.11
C LEU A 397 52.96 -57.59 60.70
N GLN A 398 52.74 -58.71 60.00
CA GLN A 398 52.00 -58.80 58.74
C GLN A 398 50.52 -58.49 58.96
N ASP A 399 49.90 -58.99 60.03
CA ASP A 399 48.51 -58.69 60.39
C ASP A 399 48.34 -57.19 60.72
N GLN A 400 49.31 -56.60 61.43
CA GLN A 400 49.35 -55.16 61.68
C GLN A 400 49.60 -54.33 60.41
N LEU A 401 50.47 -54.81 59.51
CA LEU A 401 50.73 -54.18 58.22
C LEU A 401 49.48 -54.24 57.33
N ALA A 402 48.88 -55.41 57.15
CA ALA A 402 47.64 -55.62 56.41
C ALA A 402 46.47 -54.80 56.99
N SER A 403 46.36 -54.70 58.32
CA SER A 403 45.40 -53.81 58.98
C SER A 403 45.64 -52.33 58.64
N LYS A 404 46.91 -51.90 58.53
CA LYS A 404 47.29 -50.54 58.12
C LYS A 404 47.12 -50.30 56.63
N GLU A 405 47.33 -51.30 55.79
CA GLU A 405 47.07 -51.27 54.34
C GLU A 405 45.57 -51.12 54.08
N VAL A 406 44.73 -51.95 54.71
CA VAL A 406 43.26 -51.82 54.64
C VAL A 406 42.78 -50.45 55.16
N GLN A 407 43.41 -49.90 56.21
CA GLN A 407 43.13 -48.53 56.65
C GLN A 407 43.53 -47.49 55.58
N LEU A 408 44.73 -47.60 55.00
CA LEU A 408 45.20 -46.69 53.93
C LEU A 408 44.31 -46.77 52.69
N ASP A 409 43.85 -47.95 52.29
CA ASP A 409 42.95 -48.13 51.15
C ASP A 409 41.56 -47.57 51.43
N LEU A 410 41.04 -47.71 52.66
CA LEU A 410 39.82 -47.01 53.07
C LEU A 410 39.99 -45.48 53.02
N TRP A 411 41.14 -44.94 53.44
CA TRP A 411 41.44 -43.51 53.33
C TRP A 411 41.58 -43.06 51.86
N ARG A 412 42.25 -43.83 50.99
CA ARG A 412 42.35 -43.58 49.54
C ARG A 412 40.96 -43.55 48.89
N VAL A 413 40.12 -44.54 49.17
CA VAL A 413 38.72 -44.58 48.70
C VAL A 413 37.92 -43.39 49.23
N LYS A 414 38.17 -42.94 50.47
CA LYS A 414 37.52 -41.75 51.03
C LYS A 414 37.99 -40.46 50.35
N CYS A 415 39.29 -40.30 50.06
CA CYS A 415 39.82 -39.18 49.30
C CYS A 415 39.24 -39.14 47.88
N ALA A 416 39.30 -40.25 47.14
CA ALA A 416 38.71 -40.36 45.80
C ALA A 416 37.20 -40.04 45.78
N LYS A 417 36.44 -40.46 46.82
CA LYS A 417 35.02 -40.09 46.98
C LYS A 417 34.79 -38.61 47.32
N LEU A 418 35.77 -37.89 47.87
CA LEU A 418 35.69 -36.45 48.12
C LEU A 418 36.14 -35.65 46.89
N GLU A 419 37.19 -36.09 46.20
CA GLU A 419 37.66 -35.55 44.92
C GLU A 419 36.56 -35.64 43.85
N ALA A 420 35.97 -36.83 43.66
CA ALA A 420 34.84 -37.00 42.73
C ALA A 420 33.59 -36.16 43.10
N LYS A 421 33.38 -35.86 44.39
CA LYS A 421 32.33 -34.94 44.82
C LYS A 421 32.67 -33.49 44.50
N LEU A 422 33.93 -33.09 44.69
CA LEU A 422 34.43 -31.75 44.35
C LEU A 422 34.32 -31.50 42.85
N GLU A 423 34.81 -32.42 42.02
CA GLU A 423 34.68 -32.38 40.56
C GLU A 423 33.22 -32.30 40.11
N ALA A 424 32.33 -33.08 40.73
CA ALA A 424 30.90 -33.01 40.45
C ALA A 424 30.26 -31.66 40.83
N THR A 425 30.70 -31.04 41.94
CA THR A 425 30.25 -29.68 42.30
C THR A 425 30.78 -28.61 41.36
N GLU A 426 32.08 -28.65 41.00
CA GLU A 426 32.69 -27.70 40.05
C GLU A 426 32.08 -27.81 38.65
N ALA A 427 31.79 -29.02 38.18
CA ALA A 427 31.05 -29.25 36.94
C ALA A 427 29.63 -28.67 37.01
N GLY A 428 28.93 -28.85 38.13
CA GLY A 428 27.61 -28.28 38.39
C GLY A 428 27.62 -26.74 38.40
N GLU A 429 28.58 -26.12 39.08
CA GLU A 429 28.78 -24.66 39.08
C GLU A 429 29.08 -24.13 37.67
N GLY A 430 29.94 -24.81 36.91
CA GLY A 430 30.22 -24.50 35.52
C GLY A 430 28.99 -24.61 34.59
N GLU A 431 28.07 -25.54 34.87
CA GLU A 431 26.77 -25.57 34.18
C GLU A 431 25.85 -24.41 34.58
N ILE A 432 25.79 -24.07 35.87
CA ILE A 432 24.99 -22.95 36.38
C ILE A 432 25.48 -21.65 35.75
N GLU A 433 26.79 -21.40 35.69
CA GLU A 433 27.36 -20.22 35.06
C GLU A 433 27.03 -20.14 33.56
N LYS A 434 27.10 -21.27 32.83
CA LYS A 434 26.69 -21.35 31.42
C LYS A 434 25.19 -21.08 31.24
N LYS A 435 24.33 -21.56 32.15
CA LYS A 435 22.88 -21.31 32.14
C LYS A 435 22.59 -19.83 32.43
N LEU A 436 23.29 -19.23 33.39
CA LEU A 436 23.15 -17.82 33.77
C LEU A 436 23.59 -16.89 32.63
N LYS A 437 24.74 -17.15 32.00
CA LYS A 437 25.21 -16.40 30.80
C LYS A 437 24.25 -16.53 29.60
N LYS A 438 23.54 -17.66 29.45
CA LYS A 438 22.48 -17.83 28.44
C LYS A 438 21.23 -17.01 28.79
N ALA A 439 20.78 -17.05 30.05
CA ALA A 439 19.64 -16.27 30.52
C ALA A 439 19.89 -14.75 30.41
N GLU A 440 21.10 -14.27 30.74
CA GLU A 440 21.47 -12.86 30.60
C GLU A 440 21.43 -12.39 29.13
N LYS A 441 21.93 -13.21 28.20
CA LYS A 441 21.82 -12.93 26.75
C LYS A 441 20.37 -12.92 26.28
N GLN A 442 19.55 -13.85 26.74
CA GLN A 442 18.12 -13.88 26.44
C GLN A 442 17.40 -12.64 26.99
N ALA A 443 17.71 -12.19 28.20
CA ALA A 443 17.15 -10.97 28.79
C ALA A 443 17.55 -9.69 28.03
N LYS A 444 18.81 -9.60 27.57
CA LYS A 444 19.25 -8.48 26.72
C LYS A 444 18.55 -8.48 25.35
N ASN A 445 18.37 -9.64 24.75
CA ASN A 445 17.62 -9.77 23.50
C ASN A 445 16.12 -9.44 23.69
N ALA A 446 15.51 -9.85 24.81
CA ALA A 446 14.12 -9.54 25.12
C ALA A 446 13.90 -8.01 25.23
N LYS A 447 14.77 -7.30 25.95
CA LYS A 447 14.73 -5.82 26.04
C LYS A 447 14.86 -5.15 24.67
N ARG A 448 15.77 -5.65 23.82
CA ARG A 448 15.94 -5.12 22.46
C ARG A 448 14.68 -5.30 21.61
N VAL A 449 14.06 -6.48 21.66
CA VAL A 449 12.79 -6.75 20.96
C VAL A 449 11.67 -5.89 21.52
N GLU A 450 11.62 -5.65 22.84
CA GLU A 450 10.66 -4.75 23.47
C GLU A 450 10.82 -3.29 23.00
N GLU A 451 12.05 -2.78 22.90
CA GLU A 451 12.36 -1.46 22.31
C GLU A 451 11.97 -1.36 20.84
N GLU A 452 12.24 -2.41 20.04
CA GLU A 452 11.84 -2.50 18.63
C GLU A 452 10.31 -2.56 18.48
N CYS A 453 9.61 -3.31 19.34
CA CYS A 453 8.16 -3.33 19.41
C CYS A 453 7.54 -1.99 19.88
N SER A 454 8.23 -1.21 20.72
CA SER A 454 7.78 0.15 21.08
C SER A 454 7.83 1.08 19.87
N LYS A 455 8.97 1.11 19.16
CA LYS A 455 9.14 1.95 17.95
C LYS A 455 8.09 1.62 16.88
N LEU A 456 7.85 0.34 16.62
CA LEU A 456 6.81 -0.09 15.67
C LEU A 456 5.39 0.31 16.11
N LYS A 457 5.09 0.40 17.41
CA LYS A 457 3.80 0.93 17.89
C LYS A 457 3.70 2.43 17.69
N ASP A 458 4.77 3.17 17.94
CA ASP A 458 4.83 4.62 17.74
C ASP A 458 4.69 4.98 16.25
N GLU A 459 5.38 4.24 15.37
CA GLU A 459 5.24 4.33 13.90
C GLU A 459 3.81 4.00 13.44
N LEU A 460 3.18 2.95 13.99
CA LEU A 460 1.79 2.59 13.68
C LEU A 460 0.82 3.69 14.12
N LEU A 461 1.01 4.28 15.30
CA LEU A 461 0.22 5.43 15.77
C LEU A 461 0.40 6.66 14.87
N GLN A 462 1.62 6.95 14.43
CA GLN A 462 1.92 8.03 13.49
C GLN A 462 1.25 7.80 12.13
N LEU A 463 1.40 6.62 11.54
CA LEU A 463 0.74 6.24 10.28
C LEU A 463 -0.79 6.31 10.40
N ARG A 464 -1.34 5.89 11.55
CA ARG A 464 -2.78 6.00 11.81
C ARG A 464 -3.25 7.45 11.89
N SER A 465 -2.46 8.35 12.49
CA SER A 465 -2.75 9.80 12.45
C SER A 465 -2.74 10.32 11.00
N GLN A 466 -1.70 10.01 10.23
CA GLN A 466 -1.59 10.40 8.82
C GLN A 466 -2.76 9.87 7.97
N MET A 467 -3.25 8.66 8.25
CA MET A 467 -4.45 8.12 7.59
C MET A 467 -5.73 8.88 7.96
N TYR A 468 -5.89 9.33 9.20
CA TYR A 468 -7.00 10.22 9.58
C TYR A 468 -6.88 11.60 8.90
N ASP A 469 -5.67 12.19 8.87
CA ASP A 469 -5.43 13.47 8.22
C ASP A 469 -5.68 13.40 6.69
N ASN A 470 -5.25 12.32 6.05
CA ASN A 470 -5.52 12.05 4.63
C ASN A 470 -7.03 11.81 4.38
N SER A 471 -7.72 11.07 5.25
CA SER A 471 -9.18 10.91 5.16
C SER A 471 -9.92 12.26 5.25
N ASN A 472 -9.50 13.13 6.18
CA ASN A 472 -10.04 14.49 6.30
C ASN A 472 -9.75 15.34 5.04
N ALA A 473 -8.55 15.23 4.48
CA ALA A 473 -8.18 15.90 3.23
C ALA A 473 -9.02 15.39 2.04
N MET A 474 -9.29 14.09 1.96
CA MET A 474 -10.15 13.48 0.95
C MET A 474 -11.61 13.96 1.06
N VAL A 475 -12.15 14.08 2.28
CA VAL A 475 -13.48 14.68 2.52
C VAL A 475 -13.51 16.15 2.08
N SER A 476 -12.48 16.92 2.42
CA SER A 476 -12.36 18.32 1.98
C SER A 476 -12.22 18.45 0.46
N LEU A 477 -11.51 17.53 -0.19
CA LEU A 477 -11.36 17.48 -1.65
C LEU A 477 -12.66 17.08 -2.34
N HIS A 478 -13.43 16.16 -1.76
CA HIS A 478 -14.76 15.80 -2.26
C HIS A 478 -15.70 17.01 -2.22
N SER A 479 -15.79 17.71 -1.09
CA SER A 479 -16.62 18.92 -0.97
C SER A 479 -16.17 20.05 -1.91
N ALA A 480 -14.86 20.22 -2.12
CA ALA A 480 -14.35 21.14 -3.13
C ALA A 480 -14.76 20.73 -4.56
N ASN A 481 -14.76 19.42 -4.86
CA ASN A 481 -15.14 18.89 -6.16
C ASN A 481 -16.65 18.98 -6.42
N GLU A 482 -17.51 18.78 -5.40
CA GLU A 482 -18.95 19.07 -5.46
C GLU A 482 -19.17 20.53 -5.85
N LYS A 483 -18.50 21.46 -5.16
CA LYS A 483 -18.58 22.91 -5.43
C LYS A 483 -18.06 23.28 -6.83
N VAL A 484 -17.03 22.60 -7.33
CA VAL A 484 -16.58 22.74 -8.73
C VAL A 484 -17.67 22.23 -9.70
N GLY A 485 -18.33 21.11 -9.39
CA GLY A 485 -19.46 20.60 -10.17
C GLY A 485 -20.65 21.56 -10.23
N GLU A 486 -21.02 22.16 -9.10
CA GLU A 486 -22.01 23.24 -9.03
C GLU A 486 -21.61 24.43 -9.91
N LEU A 487 -20.37 24.92 -9.76
CA LEU A 487 -19.85 26.04 -10.56
C LEU A 487 -19.85 25.70 -12.05
N MET A 488 -19.42 24.51 -12.46
CA MET A 488 -19.48 24.05 -13.86
C MET A 488 -20.92 24.01 -14.39
N SER A 489 -21.89 23.57 -13.58
CA SER A 489 -23.32 23.59 -13.92
C SER A 489 -23.82 25.03 -14.13
N THR A 490 -23.46 25.96 -13.25
CA THR A 490 -23.82 27.38 -13.42
C THR A 490 -23.16 28.02 -14.65
N VAL A 491 -21.90 27.70 -14.93
CA VAL A 491 -21.20 28.16 -16.15
C VAL A 491 -21.91 27.63 -17.39
N ALA A 492 -22.23 26.35 -17.45
CA ALA A 492 -22.94 25.75 -18.59
C ALA A 492 -24.32 26.39 -18.83
N GLU A 493 -25.06 26.76 -17.78
CA GLU A 493 -26.32 27.51 -17.94
C GLU A 493 -26.10 28.96 -18.38
N LEU A 494 -25.08 29.64 -17.88
CA LEU A 494 -24.69 30.98 -18.34
C LEU A 494 -24.24 30.98 -19.81
N GLU A 495 -23.57 29.92 -20.28
CA GLU A 495 -23.23 29.73 -21.69
C GLU A 495 -24.47 29.50 -22.56
N ARG A 496 -25.41 28.65 -22.13
CA ARG A 496 -26.71 28.50 -22.81
C ARG A 496 -27.46 29.83 -22.87
N GLN A 497 -27.42 30.64 -21.81
CA GLN A 497 -28.01 31.98 -21.81
C GLN A 497 -27.29 32.96 -22.75
N ARG A 498 -25.95 32.92 -22.80
CA ARG A 498 -25.13 33.67 -23.78
C ARG A 498 -25.56 33.32 -25.20
N ASP A 499 -25.69 32.04 -25.53
CA ASP A 499 -25.99 31.60 -26.90
C ASP A 499 -27.43 31.94 -27.30
N ARG A 500 -28.39 31.76 -26.40
CA ARG A 500 -29.78 32.26 -26.57
C ARG A 500 -29.82 33.78 -26.79
N GLN A 501 -28.95 34.56 -26.14
CA GLN A 501 -28.88 36.02 -26.32
C GLN A 501 -28.14 36.41 -27.61
N ALA A 502 -27.07 35.71 -27.98
CA ALA A 502 -26.32 35.92 -29.20
C ALA A 502 -27.17 35.65 -30.46
N GLY A 503 -27.97 34.58 -30.45
CA GLY A 503 -28.95 34.30 -31.50
C GLY A 503 -29.95 35.43 -31.69
N LYS A 504 -30.55 35.92 -30.60
CA LYS A 504 -31.46 37.08 -30.63
C LYS A 504 -30.79 38.34 -31.16
N LEU A 505 -29.53 38.62 -30.79
CA LEU A 505 -28.80 39.77 -31.33
C LEU A 505 -28.55 39.64 -32.84
N ALA A 506 -28.22 38.44 -33.34
CA ALA A 506 -28.09 38.19 -34.77
C ALA A 506 -29.42 38.40 -35.53
N GLU A 507 -30.54 37.92 -34.99
CA GLU A 507 -31.88 38.14 -35.54
C GLU A 507 -32.26 39.63 -35.58
N LEU A 508 -32.03 40.37 -34.49
CA LEU A 508 -32.31 41.81 -34.42
C LEU A 508 -31.43 42.61 -35.38
N THR A 509 -30.15 42.23 -35.52
CA THR A 509 -29.23 42.85 -36.48
C THR A 509 -29.72 42.63 -37.91
N ALA A 510 -30.11 41.40 -38.28
CA ALA A 510 -30.66 41.11 -39.60
C ALA A 510 -31.96 41.88 -39.88
N LEU A 511 -32.86 42.02 -38.90
CA LEU A 511 -34.07 42.83 -39.03
C LEU A 511 -33.76 44.33 -39.19
N ALA A 512 -32.77 44.85 -38.46
CA ALA A 512 -32.32 46.23 -38.62
C ALA A 512 -31.72 46.46 -40.02
N ASP A 513 -30.87 45.56 -40.51
CA ASP A 513 -30.28 45.59 -41.85
C ASP A 513 -31.31 45.50 -42.98
N MET A 514 -32.41 44.78 -42.78
CA MET A 514 -33.53 44.77 -43.73
C MET A 514 -34.26 46.11 -43.72
N ARG A 515 -34.55 46.66 -42.53
CA ARG A 515 -35.28 47.93 -42.40
C ARG A 515 -34.48 49.14 -42.86
N THR A 516 -33.15 49.14 -42.72
CA THR A 516 -32.29 50.19 -43.28
C THR A 516 -32.27 50.14 -44.80
N LYS A 517 -32.16 48.95 -45.41
CA LYS A 517 -32.29 48.78 -46.87
C LYS A 517 -33.64 49.26 -47.39
N GLU A 518 -34.75 48.89 -46.75
CA GLU A 518 -36.09 49.39 -47.09
C GLU A 518 -36.17 50.93 -46.99
N GLY A 519 -35.62 51.51 -45.93
CA GLY A 519 -35.56 52.97 -45.74
C GLY A 519 -34.70 53.68 -46.80
N ASP A 520 -33.58 53.09 -47.18
CA ASP A 520 -32.69 53.58 -48.24
C ASP A 520 -33.36 53.49 -49.62
N GLU A 521 -34.07 52.40 -49.91
CA GLU A 521 -34.89 52.28 -51.13
C GLU A 521 -36.00 53.32 -51.19
N ILE A 522 -36.75 53.51 -50.09
CA ILE A 522 -37.83 54.52 -50.02
C ILE A 522 -37.25 55.92 -50.21
N ARG A 523 -36.12 56.24 -49.55
CA ARG A 523 -35.43 57.51 -49.71
C ARG A 523 -34.96 57.72 -51.15
N GLY A 524 -34.32 56.72 -51.77
CA GLY A 524 -33.89 56.78 -53.17
C GLY A 524 -35.04 56.96 -54.16
N ARG A 525 -36.19 56.29 -53.93
CA ARG A 525 -37.42 56.52 -54.71
C ARG A 525 -37.93 57.95 -54.55
N GLY A 526 -37.91 58.49 -53.33
CA GLY A 526 -38.28 59.88 -53.03
C GLY A 526 -37.36 60.92 -53.68
N GLU A 527 -36.04 60.73 -53.58
CA GLU A 527 -35.02 61.56 -54.22
C GLU A 527 -35.19 61.58 -55.75
N ASN A 528 -35.43 60.41 -56.36
CA ASN A 528 -35.71 60.29 -57.80
C ASN A 528 -37.01 61.03 -58.20
N ALA A 529 -38.08 60.92 -57.40
CA ALA A 529 -39.34 61.63 -57.66
C ALA A 529 -39.17 63.16 -57.56
N VAL A 530 -38.44 63.65 -56.54
CA VAL A 530 -38.13 65.08 -56.40
C VAL A 530 -37.23 65.55 -57.55
N ALA A 531 -36.26 64.76 -58.00
CA ALA A 531 -35.43 65.09 -59.14
C ALA A 531 -36.22 65.21 -60.45
N SER A 532 -37.19 64.30 -60.69
CA SER A 532 -38.11 64.36 -61.84
C SER A 532 -38.98 65.61 -61.79
N LEU A 533 -39.67 65.84 -60.68
CA LEU A 533 -40.52 67.03 -60.48
C LEU A 533 -39.71 68.33 -60.60
N ALA A 534 -38.46 68.35 -60.14
CA ALA A 534 -37.58 69.51 -60.29
C ALA A 534 -37.21 69.77 -61.76
N GLU A 535 -37.03 68.75 -62.60
CA GLU A 535 -36.78 68.94 -64.03
C GLU A 535 -38.06 69.33 -64.80
N GLU A 536 -39.22 68.76 -64.46
CA GLU A 536 -40.51 69.23 -64.97
C GLU A 536 -40.76 70.70 -64.62
N LEU A 537 -40.43 71.11 -63.40
CA LEU A 537 -40.56 72.50 -62.93
C LEU A 537 -39.54 73.42 -63.63
N ARG A 538 -38.31 72.96 -63.91
CA ARG A 538 -37.37 73.69 -64.78
C ARG A 538 -37.92 73.81 -66.21
N SER A 539 -38.47 72.74 -66.77
CA SER A 539 -39.02 72.71 -68.13
C SER A 539 -40.20 73.67 -68.29
N THR A 540 -41.16 73.63 -67.38
CA THR A 540 -42.31 74.57 -67.35
C THR A 540 -41.87 76.01 -67.14
N ARG A 541 -40.86 76.29 -66.28
CA ARG A 541 -40.25 77.63 -66.18
C ARG A 541 -39.61 78.10 -67.49
N ARG A 542 -38.90 77.23 -68.23
CA ARG A 542 -38.35 77.55 -69.56
C ARG A 542 -39.47 77.91 -70.55
N ALA A 543 -40.55 77.13 -70.58
CA ALA A 543 -41.71 77.39 -71.43
C ALA A 543 -42.43 78.71 -71.06
N MET A 544 -42.62 78.99 -69.77
CA MET A 544 -43.17 80.26 -69.28
C MET A 544 -42.32 81.47 -69.71
N GLU A 545 -40.99 81.37 -69.65
CA GLU A 545 -40.12 82.48 -70.10
C GLU A 545 -40.11 82.63 -71.63
N GLN A 546 -40.28 81.53 -72.38
CA GLN A 546 -40.51 81.61 -73.83
C GLN A 546 -41.84 82.32 -74.16
N LEU A 547 -42.93 81.97 -73.47
CA LEU A 547 -44.22 82.66 -73.61
C LEU A 547 -44.13 84.16 -73.27
N ARG A 548 -43.44 84.53 -72.18
CA ARG A 548 -43.19 85.94 -71.85
C ARG A 548 -42.34 86.68 -72.87
N LYS A 549 -41.49 85.99 -73.63
CA LYS A 549 -40.71 86.59 -74.73
C LYS A 549 -41.60 86.82 -75.94
N SER A 550 -42.36 85.82 -76.37
CA SER A 550 -43.32 85.99 -77.47
C SER A 550 -44.42 87.00 -77.14
N GLU A 551 -44.86 87.10 -75.89
CA GLU A 551 -45.78 88.14 -75.40
C GLU A 551 -45.17 89.55 -75.53
N ARG A 552 -43.91 89.74 -75.12
CA ARG A 552 -43.17 91.01 -75.31
C ARG A 552 -42.98 91.35 -76.80
N GLU A 553 -42.70 90.36 -77.64
CA GLU A 553 -42.60 90.52 -79.09
C GLU A 553 -43.96 90.90 -79.71
N VAL A 554 -45.05 90.27 -79.29
CA VAL A 554 -46.42 90.61 -79.73
C VAL A 554 -46.83 92.01 -79.26
N GLN A 555 -46.52 92.38 -78.02
CA GLN A 555 -46.78 93.73 -77.52
C GLN A 555 -45.99 94.78 -78.30
N PHE A 556 -44.71 94.52 -78.60
CA PHE A 556 -43.92 95.39 -79.47
C PHE A 556 -44.53 95.54 -80.88
N LEU A 557 -45.07 94.45 -81.45
CA LEU A 557 -45.79 94.51 -82.73
C LEU A 557 -47.10 95.30 -82.66
N LEU A 558 -47.82 95.24 -81.53
CA LEU A 558 -49.02 96.06 -81.27
C LEU A 558 -48.68 97.54 -81.07
N ASP A 559 -47.60 97.85 -80.36
CA ASP A 559 -47.09 99.21 -80.16
C ASP A 559 -46.59 99.79 -81.49
N PHE A 560 -45.87 98.99 -82.29
CA PHE A 560 -45.44 99.35 -83.64
C PHE A 560 -46.64 99.58 -84.58
N ARG A 561 -47.64 98.70 -84.59
CA ARG A 561 -48.92 98.90 -85.31
C ARG A 561 -49.58 100.22 -84.91
N SER A 562 -49.60 100.54 -83.61
CA SER A 562 -50.19 101.77 -83.07
C SER A 562 -49.37 103.03 -83.39
N LEU A 563 -48.04 102.91 -83.49
CA LEU A 563 -47.16 103.98 -83.97
C LEU A 563 -47.38 104.24 -85.47
N VAL A 564 -47.39 103.20 -86.29
CA VAL A 564 -47.63 103.29 -87.74
C VAL A 564 -49.02 103.87 -88.03
N ALA A 565 -50.06 103.49 -87.29
CA ALA A 565 -51.40 104.08 -87.43
C ALA A 565 -51.40 105.59 -87.16
N ARG A 566 -50.73 106.06 -86.09
CA ARG A 566 -50.57 107.50 -85.80
C ARG A 566 -49.83 108.23 -86.93
N SER A 567 -48.73 107.66 -87.42
CA SER A 567 -47.95 108.24 -88.52
C SER A 567 -48.73 108.34 -89.84
N LEU A 568 -49.81 107.56 -90.00
CA LEU A 568 -50.73 107.61 -91.14
C LEU A 568 -51.94 108.53 -90.92
N GLY A 569 -51.99 109.27 -89.79
CA GLY A 569 -53.10 110.14 -89.43
C GLY A 569 -54.39 109.39 -89.07
N LEU A 570 -54.28 108.12 -88.68
CA LEU A 570 -55.41 107.28 -88.26
C LEU A 570 -55.55 107.31 -86.74
N ASP A 571 -56.77 107.52 -86.25
CA ASP A 571 -57.02 107.53 -84.80
C ASP A 571 -56.86 106.12 -84.19
N VAL A 572 -56.14 106.05 -83.08
CA VAL A 572 -55.74 104.78 -82.43
C VAL A 572 -56.91 104.14 -81.69
N SER A 573 -57.89 104.94 -81.27
CA SER A 573 -59.07 104.51 -80.52
C SER A 573 -60.03 103.60 -81.32
N THR A 574 -59.93 103.58 -82.65
CA THR A 574 -60.95 103.00 -83.54
C THR A 574 -60.43 101.88 -84.47
N ILE A 575 -59.25 101.30 -84.21
CA ILE A 575 -58.58 100.38 -85.14
C ILE A 575 -59.12 98.92 -85.07
N ALA A 576 -60.35 98.71 -85.53
CA ALA A 576 -60.85 97.39 -85.98
C ALA A 576 -60.34 97.00 -87.40
N MET A 577 -59.29 97.66 -87.89
CA MET A 577 -58.77 97.51 -89.25
C MET A 577 -57.71 96.38 -89.35
N PRO A 578 -57.81 95.47 -90.34
CA PRO A 578 -56.81 94.41 -90.56
C PRO A 578 -55.43 94.95 -90.97
N ASN A 579 -54.37 94.20 -90.64
CA ASN A 579 -52.98 94.60 -90.96
C ASN A 579 -52.75 94.84 -92.46
N TYR A 580 -53.40 94.07 -93.35
CA TYR A 580 -53.23 94.23 -94.80
C TYR A 580 -53.69 95.62 -95.28
N GLU A 581 -54.59 96.29 -94.56
CA GLU A 581 -55.18 97.56 -94.99
C GLU A 581 -54.32 98.77 -94.59
N ILE A 582 -53.61 98.65 -93.45
CA ILE A 582 -52.48 99.54 -93.09
C ILE A 582 -51.40 99.43 -94.16
N VAL A 583 -51.00 98.20 -94.50
CA VAL A 583 -50.00 97.94 -95.55
C VAL A 583 -50.45 98.53 -96.89
N ARG A 584 -51.70 98.30 -97.31
CA ARG A 584 -52.30 98.92 -98.53
C ARG A 584 -52.35 100.45 -98.51
N ARG A 585 -52.29 101.09 -97.34
CA ARG A 585 -52.24 102.56 -97.20
C ARG A 585 -50.81 103.06 -97.35
N ILE A 586 -49.84 102.36 -96.76
CA ILE A 586 -48.40 102.60 -96.93
C ILE A 586 -48.01 102.36 -98.39
N GLU A 587 -48.45 101.25 -98.99
CA GLU A 587 -48.27 100.96 -100.42
C GLU A 587 -48.85 102.05 -101.30
N ARG A 588 -50.00 102.65 -100.95
CA ARG A 588 -50.58 103.79 -101.69
C ARG A 588 -49.79 105.09 -101.52
N LEU A 589 -49.23 105.36 -100.34
CA LEU A 589 -48.31 106.48 -100.10
C LEU A 589 -47.01 106.32 -100.90
N ILE A 590 -46.45 105.10 -100.94
CA ILE A 590 -45.30 104.76 -101.79
C ILE A 590 -45.69 104.88 -103.28
N SER A 591 -46.89 104.45 -103.66
CA SER A 591 -47.40 104.51 -105.05
C SER A 591 -47.75 105.93 -105.53
N THR A 592 -47.96 106.89 -104.63
CA THR A 592 -48.14 108.31 -105.00
C THR A 592 -46.81 109.04 -105.18
N GLN A 593 -45.68 108.38 -104.91
CA GLN A 593 -44.31 108.89 -105.12
C GLN A 593 -43.50 108.07 -106.14
N GLN A 594 -44.02 107.79 -107.34
CA GLN A 594 -43.18 107.47 -108.51
C GLN A 594 -43.80 108.01 -109.81
N PRO A 595 -42.97 108.58 -110.71
CA PRO A 595 -42.54 107.75 -111.86
C PRO A 595 -41.09 108.02 -112.33
N LEU A 596 -40.26 106.97 -112.40
CA LEU A 596 -39.21 106.70 -113.41
C LEU A 596 -38.34 105.49 -112.97
N SER A 597 -38.07 104.56 -113.90
CA SER A 597 -37.01 103.52 -113.83
C SER A 597 -37.11 102.49 -112.67
N ASN A 598 -37.95 101.46 -112.75
CA ASN A 598 -37.67 100.16 -113.40
C ASN A 598 -36.27 99.52 -113.17
N THR A 599 -36.29 98.35 -112.51
CA THR A 599 -35.36 97.19 -112.61
C THR A 599 -33.89 97.38 -112.19
N THR A 600 -33.30 96.53 -111.34
CA THR A 600 -33.54 95.10 -111.16
C THR A 600 -33.75 94.66 -109.70
N PHE A 601 -34.71 93.75 -109.52
CA PHE A 601 -34.97 93.04 -108.28
C PHE A 601 -34.53 91.58 -108.45
N SER A 602 -33.81 90.97 -107.50
CA SER A 602 -33.69 89.50 -107.44
C SER A 602 -33.24 88.93 -106.09
N ARG A 603 -34.19 88.24 -105.46
CA ARG A 603 -34.01 87.04 -104.63
C ARG A 603 -33.17 87.18 -103.35
N GLN A 604 -33.85 87.62 -102.30
CA GLN A 604 -33.66 87.04 -100.97
C GLN A 604 -33.98 85.52 -101.03
N ARG A 605 -32.96 84.67 -100.90
CA ARG A 605 -33.14 83.23 -100.72
C ARG A 605 -33.44 82.94 -99.25
N MET A 606 -34.53 82.22 -99.00
CA MET A 606 -34.74 81.49 -97.76
C MET A 606 -33.59 80.52 -97.52
N ARG A 607 -32.76 80.79 -96.51
CA ARG A 607 -31.97 79.80 -95.76
C ARG A 607 -31.31 80.45 -94.54
N ASP A 608 -31.70 79.97 -93.36
CA ASP A 608 -30.78 79.64 -92.27
C ASP A 608 -31.52 78.72 -91.29
N ARG A 609 -31.68 77.46 -91.73
CA ARG A 609 -31.97 76.35 -90.85
C ARG A 609 -30.64 75.76 -90.38
N THR A 610 -30.55 75.53 -89.08
CA THR A 610 -29.64 74.56 -88.43
C THR A 610 -28.15 74.72 -88.67
N HIS A 611 -27.52 75.64 -87.92
CA HIS A 611 -26.17 75.42 -87.40
C HIS A 611 -26.22 75.12 -85.91
N PHE A 612 -26.11 73.84 -85.55
CA PHE A 612 -25.41 73.42 -84.34
C PHE A 612 -24.75 72.08 -84.60
N HIS A 613 -23.44 72.00 -84.37
CA HIS A 613 -22.64 70.83 -84.66
C HIS A 613 -22.98 69.68 -83.70
N LEU A 614 -23.30 68.52 -84.27
CA LEU A 614 -22.94 67.24 -83.65
C LEU A 614 -21.47 66.97 -83.98
N SER A 615 -20.60 67.11 -82.99
CA SER A 615 -19.29 66.44 -82.96
C SER A 615 -18.86 66.18 -81.52
N PRO A 616 -18.07 65.12 -81.28
CA PRO A 616 -18.15 64.40 -80.03
C PRO A 616 -17.02 64.74 -79.05
N ASP A 617 -17.17 64.15 -77.87
CA ASP A 617 -16.10 63.63 -77.00
C ASP A 617 -15.55 64.56 -75.90
N ARG A 618 -15.00 63.90 -74.86
CA ARG A 618 -14.17 64.40 -73.75
C ARG A 618 -14.86 65.07 -72.56
N SER A 619 -15.48 64.25 -71.73
CA SER A 619 -15.51 64.48 -70.28
C SER A 619 -14.14 64.20 -69.65
N LYS A 620 -13.40 65.25 -69.28
CA LYS A 620 -12.29 65.15 -68.31
C LYS A 620 -12.21 66.39 -67.40
N LEU A 621 -12.08 66.08 -66.11
CA LEU A 621 -11.37 66.82 -65.05
C LEU A 621 -12.03 67.98 -64.27
N VAL A 622 -11.52 68.08 -63.04
CA VAL A 622 -11.60 69.13 -62.00
C VAL A 622 -12.89 69.27 -61.19
N ARG A 623 -12.84 68.76 -59.94
CA ARG A 623 -13.44 69.46 -58.80
C ARG A 623 -12.52 69.42 -57.57
N MET A 624 -12.24 70.62 -57.07
CA MET A 624 -11.38 71.00 -55.94
C MET A 624 -11.87 72.37 -55.46
N VAL A 625 -11.73 72.80 -54.21
CA VAL A 625 -11.31 72.10 -52.97
C VAL A 625 -12.01 72.79 -51.79
N SER A 626 -12.21 72.13 -50.64
CA SER A 626 -11.92 72.70 -49.30
C SER A 626 -12.01 71.67 -48.17
N GLN A 627 -11.04 71.79 -47.26
CA GLN A 627 -10.71 70.99 -46.06
C GLN A 627 -11.33 71.62 -44.78
N PRO A 628 -11.02 71.20 -43.51
CA PRO A 628 -10.13 70.12 -43.00
C PRO A 628 -10.90 69.05 -42.18
N THR A 629 -10.39 68.22 -41.26
CA THR A 629 -9.09 67.98 -40.54
C THR A 629 -8.97 66.44 -40.32
N ASP A 630 -7.92 65.78 -39.78
CA ASP A 630 -6.68 66.17 -39.09
C ASP A 630 -5.52 65.13 -39.26
N CYS A 631 -4.43 65.30 -38.50
CA CYS A 631 -3.14 64.59 -38.48
C CYS A 631 -3.04 63.24 -37.70
N PHE A 632 -2.26 62.26 -38.19
CA PHE A 632 -0.94 61.78 -37.63
C PHE A 632 -0.48 60.39 -38.14
N ALA A 633 0.80 60.31 -38.54
CA ALA A 633 1.80 59.20 -38.50
C ALA A 633 1.41 57.70 -38.58
N HIS A 634 2.23 56.76 -39.08
CA HIS A 634 3.36 56.66 -40.03
C HIS A 634 3.95 55.23 -39.84
N HIS A 635 4.24 54.48 -40.93
CA HIS A 635 5.14 53.31 -40.99
C HIS A 635 4.76 52.04 -40.18
N THR A 636 5.08 50.80 -40.56
CA THR A 636 5.75 50.18 -41.74
C THR A 636 5.40 48.69 -41.78
N GLY A 637 5.55 48.01 -42.92
CA GLY A 637 5.64 46.54 -42.98
C GLY A 637 4.63 45.87 -43.92
N SER A 638 5.10 45.54 -45.12
CA SER A 638 4.42 44.64 -46.06
C SER A 638 5.20 43.32 -46.12
N GLN A 639 4.55 42.28 -46.65
CA GLN A 639 5.05 40.93 -46.93
C GLN A 639 5.18 39.99 -45.73
N PHE A 640 4.29 38.99 -45.69
CA PHE A 640 4.73 37.60 -45.64
C PHE A 640 3.74 36.70 -46.39
N GLU A 641 4.27 35.77 -47.19
CA GLU A 641 3.49 34.73 -47.87
C GLU A 641 3.21 33.54 -46.92
N GLN A 642 2.27 32.70 -47.35
CA GLN A 642 2.16 31.26 -47.08
C GLN A 642 3.11 30.62 -46.03
N THR A 643 2.55 30.02 -44.99
CA THR A 643 2.76 28.57 -44.72
C THR A 643 1.84 28.06 -43.60
N THR A 644 0.87 27.23 -43.95
CA THR A 644 0.09 26.41 -43.01
C THR A 644 0.64 24.98 -42.99
N ALA A 645 1.46 24.60 -42.00
CA ALA A 645 1.67 23.20 -41.59
C ALA A 645 2.59 23.04 -40.36
N SER A 646 2.38 21.93 -39.63
CA SER A 646 3.36 21.27 -38.74
C SER A 646 3.65 21.85 -37.35
N HIS A 647 2.67 21.73 -36.42
CA HIS A 647 2.94 21.65 -34.97
C HIS A 647 2.19 20.52 -34.24
N GLN A 648 2.00 19.37 -34.91
CA GLN A 648 1.65 18.10 -34.25
C GLN A 648 2.83 17.11 -34.10
N SER A 649 3.93 17.28 -34.87
CA SER A 649 5.03 16.30 -34.93
C SER A 649 6.13 16.43 -33.85
N ARG A 650 5.79 16.94 -32.65
CA ARG A 650 6.74 17.07 -31.51
C ARG A 650 6.37 16.25 -30.26
N ARG A 651 5.16 15.67 -30.18
CA ARG A 651 4.75 14.82 -29.04
C ARG A 651 5.09 13.34 -29.17
N GLU A 652 5.37 12.82 -30.38
CA GLU A 652 5.60 11.37 -30.60
C GLU A 652 7.07 10.92 -30.59
N ARG A 653 8.05 11.82 -30.45
CA ARG A 653 9.49 11.45 -30.50
C ARG A 653 10.16 11.14 -29.15
N ILE A 654 9.40 11.10 -28.05
CA ILE A 654 9.95 10.85 -26.70
C ILE A 654 9.59 9.45 -26.15
N LEU A 655 8.61 8.75 -26.73
CA LEU A 655 8.20 7.41 -26.27
C LEU A 655 8.92 6.23 -26.97
N ASN A 656 9.39 6.38 -28.21
CA ASN A 656 10.06 5.30 -28.96
C ASN A 656 11.60 5.29 -28.81
N LYS A 657 12.13 5.44 -27.58
CA LYS A 657 13.59 5.34 -27.34
C LYS A 657 14.01 4.67 -26.02
N ARG A 658 13.17 3.77 -25.48
CA ARG A 658 13.49 2.95 -24.29
C ARG A 658 13.26 1.44 -24.44
N GLU A 659 12.98 0.94 -25.63
CA GLU A 659 12.84 -0.50 -25.92
C GLU A 659 13.85 -0.98 -26.97
N SER A 660 15.15 -0.94 -26.66
CA SER A 660 16.17 -1.67 -27.44
C SER A 660 17.51 -1.81 -26.70
N GLU A 661 17.55 -2.41 -25.52
CA GLU A 661 18.83 -2.79 -24.89
C GLU A 661 18.65 -4.03 -23.99
N ALA A 662 18.73 -5.21 -24.62
CA ALA A 662 18.89 -6.49 -23.93
C ALA A 662 20.38 -6.86 -23.91
N PRO A 663 20.99 -7.18 -22.74
CA PRO A 663 22.36 -7.65 -22.70
C PRO A 663 22.43 -9.10 -23.18
N GLY A 664 22.94 -9.29 -24.40
CA GLY A 664 23.14 -10.63 -24.96
C GLY A 664 24.38 -11.32 -24.40
N ASP A 665 24.19 -12.46 -23.74
CA ASP A 665 25.27 -13.38 -23.37
C ASP A 665 26.08 -13.84 -24.59
N ARG A 666 27.37 -13.48 -24.64
CA ARG A 666 28.37 -14.22 -25.43
C ARG A 666 29.71 -14.33 -24.71
N GLN A 667 29.94 -15.52 -24.17
CA GLN A 667 31.28 -16.03 -23.90
C GLN A 667 32.18 -15.91 -25.14
N LYS A 668 33.45 -15.52 -24.95
CA LYS A 668 34.59 -16.29 -25.50
C LYS A 668 35.97 -15.91 -24.92
N SER A 669 36.58 -16.94 -24.33
CA SER A 669 38.02 -17.28 -24.42
C SER A 669 39.13 -16.33 -23.93
N SER A 670 39.93 -16.89 -23.01
CA SER A 670 41.40 -16.93 -23.06
C SER A 670 42.21 -15.66 -22.72
N SER A 671 42.84 -15.69 -21.55
CA SER A 671 44.23 -15.22 -21.38
C SER A 671 44.96 -16.02 -20.29
N ARG A 672 46.10 -16.62 -20.63
CA ARG A 672 47.06 -17.19 -19.66
C ARG A 672 47.98 -16.09 -19.12
N SER A 673 48.18 -16.02 -17.82
CA SER A 673 49.42 -15.56 -17.17
C SER A 673 49.42 -16.01 -15.70
N ARG A 674 50.13 -17.07 -15.33
CA ARG A 674 51.57 -17.15 -14.96
C ARG A 674 52.03 -16.15 -13.88
N SER A 675 52.10 -16.69 -12.65
CA SER A 675 53.21 -16.58 -11.69
C SER A 675 53.62 -15.23 -11.09
N ARG A 676 53.41 -15.11 -9.77
CA ARG A 676 54.42 -14.79 -8.71
C ARG A 676 53.74 -14.96 -7.34
N SER A 677 53.98 -16.03 -6.59
CA SER A 677 55.12 -16.23 -5.68
C SER A 677 55.33 -15.11 -4.65
N SER A 678 54.79 -15.29 -3.45
CA SER A 678 55.36 -14.71 -2.22
C SER A 678 55.20 -15.71 -1.09
N SER A 679 56.31 -16.36 -0.73
CA SER A 679 56.42 -17.21 0.46
C SER A 679 56.99 -16.39 1.61
N ARG A 680 56.31 -16.44 2.76
CA ARG A 680 56.75 -16.14 4.14
C ARG A 680 55.58 -16.57 5.04
N GLY A 681 55.63 -17.62 5.85
CA GLY A 681 56.75 -18.46 6.30
C GLY A 681 57.10 -18.11 7.75
N PHE A 682 56.61 -18.92 8.69
CA PHE A 682 56.98 -19.12 10.12
C PHE A 682 55.86 -20.01 10.73
N VAL A 683 56.05 -20.97 11.65
CA VAL A 683 57.12 -21.96 11.93
C VAL A 683 56.57 -22.90 13.03
N ASP A 684 56.85 -24.21 12.95
CA ASP A 684 56.71 -25.23 14.02
C ASP A 684 55.32 -25.42 14.71
N ASN A 685 54.97 -26.57 15.32
CA ASN A 685 55.79 -27.61 15.96
C ASN A 685 55.13 -29.01 15.91
N ARG A 686 55.96 -30.04 15.65
CA ARG A 686 56.05 -31.37 16.31
C ARG A 686 54.80 -32.18 16.74
N LYS A 687 54.85 -33.48 16.33
CA LYS A 687 54.55 -34.72 17.10
C LYS A 687 53.11 -34.88 17.67
N TYR A 688 52.44 -36.01 17.53
CA TYR A 688 52.92 -37.40 17.51
C TYR A 688 52.31 -38.22 16.35
#